data_AF-A0A8S9Y665-F1
#
_entry.id   AF-A0A8S9Y665-F1
#
_cell.length_a   1.000
_cell.length_b   1.000
_cell.length_c   1.000
_cell.angle_alpha   90.00
_cell.angle_beta   90.00
_cell.angle_gamma   90.00
#
_symmetry.space_group_name_H-M   'P 1'
#
loop_
_entity.id
_entity.type
_entity.pdbx_description
1 polymer ?
#
loop_
_entity_poly.entity_id
_entity_poly.type
_entity_poly.pdbx_seq_one_letter_code
_entity_poly.pdbx_strand_id
1 'polypeptide(L)'
;MWCLLVLTVLLVDTTGAVENNENATEPRWISAYMPGLLGSLEYGEDKSSTAECKRHGLLYKKHLSNQTMWAVTMHDASALHWDNLVTGGTFHYGSFDACMSIHVPDYSLTGRYCFVKMGLRPLGATRRFFNFTDDVKVTHPGPLESIWALFQETADPRIAKKDDMKFALCIPSGCSHSDLKATLVTQLLPALRDEGLDVSVEIGEPACVVPQEETKFDFPALVYLSVFGLLFFMVSLVSLVHGYLMSEERQLKFNQCWLSSFSLLNSGRKLMQVEGPPDLHFLSGMKVLSMFLIIFGHRYLTMLYVPTVNVTELEKKYNDFMEMLLFNGPLIVNTFLVLSGFFTYFKILNDIEKGRGVNIPLYLYYRWMRVTVVYATVIFFSALILPHYISGPGWKIEGLMRYEACRRNWWTHLLYFNNYYRADEECTLPGWYLAVDMQLFVVAVLLGFCVSKWKTVEVPLLASLLTLSIAIPAVVTYVGGYPPILKFYLNYIHRYWKADDYVNAYTKTHMRAAPYVMGMITAKIYFKLKGKKFEFSKPVLFLMAVTTFVLAEGTLFSAWPFFQNVVNPSRLVSALYSTFSKVVWALAMCVFILGHSLGGLGFPTESLASRLYVPFNRLTLLALLIHPIVQIHMFLGLRHPLFISFWAIDVGTLLRNSDKADYCKQDYVSSMLIEQSSQEIPGRLSRSQTVQDRHESVAVGASLEVLTSNPFRSLVAIMKCSTLSVFSVLCFTLLNRTFCWKLSHLRHRRRLLGEPVGVPENATPAPDYWFTQQLDHFDPLNNNTWKQRYQVNETFFGKRYDSPVFLMVGGEGSIGAKWMASGAWQIYAEKYHALCFQLEHRYYGKSWPLPDMSTENLQFLSSEQALADLAYFIEGMNEKYGLLRSNKWILFGGSYPGSLAAWARTKYAHLVHASISSSGPLVAIADFKEYNDVVKDALSTFSEDCADQVHQAALHLEKLIAHPVGGKLISRLFNLCTPLDITNKKDVSTLAEALAGNIDEIVQYNKDNRITSDPTPAFTIDDVCEKMINRGIGTPLERYASLSNMMLNRSKESCLDVTYKNMIKDLRNVTFADTEGAGGRQWTYQTCTEFGFFQTSSSRSELFGSLYDVNYFVDQCKDIFGDGFDANRLSDGIKRTNTLYGGREIDVYHVIFVHGSIDPWHALGITESLRPRMPAVYIKGTAHCANMYPPSPKDLPELKIARYTFWSAAGDIATSYVIAVFMFLYIEAPMTSLNDHILRSLFVRTK
;
A
#
# COMPACT_ATOMS: atom_id res chain seq x y z
N MET A 1 18.76 64.41 13.40
CA MET A 1 19.88 63.83 12.62
C MET A 1 19.94 62.30 12.63
N TRP A 2 19.25 61.59 13.54
CA TRP A 2 19.08 60.12 13.45
C TRP A 2 17.69 59.67 12.94
N CYS A 3 16.70 60.57 12.84
CA CYS A 3 15.41 60.30 12.18
C CYS A 3 15.40 60.61 10.66
N LEU A 4 16.51 61.12 10.10
CA LEU A 4 16.65 61.37 8.65
C LEU A 4 17.40 60.26 7.91
N LEU A 5 17.89 59.24 8.63
CA LEU A 5 18.66 58.11 8.07
C LEU A 5 17.81 56.85 7.86
N VAL A 6 16.60 56.80 8.45
CA VAL A 6 15.67 55.67 8.31
C VAL A 6 14.68 55.88 7.15
N LEU A 7 14.50 57.12 6.68
CA LEU A 7 13.68 57.44 5.51
C LEU A 7 14.43 57.28 4.16
N THR A 8 15.75 57.12 4.18
CA THR A 8 16.57 56.86 2.98
C THR A 8 16.79 55.38 2.67
N VAL A 9 16.52 54.47 3.62
CA VAL A 9 16.67 53.01 3.39
C VAL A 9 15.39 52.37 2.81
N LEU A 10 14.25 53.09 2.82
CA LEU A 10 13.02 52.65 2.15
C LEU A 10 12.81 53.26 0.75
N LEU A 11 13.80 54.00 0.22
CA LEU A 11 13.75 54.59 -1.12
C LEU A 11 14.95 54.23 -2.02
N VAL A 12 15.81 53.30 -1.59
CA VAL A 12 16.91 52.78 -2.42
C VAL A 12 16.87 51.25 -2.44
N ASP A 13 15.84 50.71 -3.11
CA ASP A 13 15.98 49.41 -3.79
C ASP A 13 15.04 49.31 -5.00
N THR A 14 14.98 50.39 -5.79
CA THR A 14 14.26 50.44 -7.07
C THR A 14 15.10 51.06 -8.18
N THR A 15 16.38 50.72 -8.28
CA THR A 15 17.16 51.00 -9.50
C THR A 15 18.24 49.94 -9.71
N GLY A 16 17.82 48.68 -9.84
CA GLY A 16 18.53 47.67 -10.62
C GLY A 16 17.83 47.53 -11.96
N ALA A 17 17.84 48.60 -12.77
CA ALA A 17 17.38 48.53 -14.15
C ALA A 17 18.32 47.58 -14.91
N VAL A 18 17.88 46.33 -15.06
CA VAL A 18 18.33 45.52 -16.19
C VAL A 18 17.72 46.21 -17.40
N GLU A 19 18.56 46.78 -18.27
CA GLU A 19 18.17 47.25 -19.59
C GLU A 19 17.46 46.09 -20.30
N ASN A 20 16.13 46.13 -20.31
CA ASN A 20 15.34 45.29 -21.18
C ASN A 20 15.61 45.78 -22.60
N ASN A 21 16.26 44.92 -23.38
CA ASN A 21 16.31 45.05 -24.82
C ASN A 21 14.85 44.94 -25.31
N GLU A 22 14.17 46.07 -25.49
CA GLU A 22 12.74 46.22 -25.79
C GLU A 22 12.29 45.66 -27.16
N ASN A 23 13.05 44.77 -27.81
CA ASN A 23 12.73 44.25 -29.14
C ASN A 23 12.82 42.72 -29.30
N ALA A 24 12.93 41.95 -28.22
CA ALA A 24 12.73 40.50 -28.29
C ALA A 24 11.31 40.17 -27.87
N THR A 25 10.41 39.99 -28.84
CA THR A 25 9.11 39.34 -28.60
C THR A 25 9.38 37.99 -27.95
N GLU A 26 8.93 37.80 -26.69
CA GLU A 26 9.08 36.50 -26.02
C GLU A 26 8.42 35.40 -26.86
N PRO A 27 9.08 34.24 -27.05
CA PRO A 27 8.56 33.17 -27.88
C PRO A 27 7.24 32.64 -27.31
N ARG A 28 6.30 32.32 -28.20
CA ARG A 28 5.02 31.73 -27.83
C ARG A 28 5.23 30.41 -27.09
N TRP A 29 4.32 30.08 -26.16
CA TRP A 29 4.42 28.85 -25.38
C TRP A 29 4.32 27.61 -26.26
N ILE A 30 5.34 26.73 -26.19
CA ILE A 30 5.54 25.64 -27.16
C ILE A 30 4.39 24.63 -27.23
N SER A 31 3.68 24.38 -26.12
CA SER A 31 2.56 23.42 -26.12
C SER A 31 1.37 23.88 -26.96
N ALA A 32 1.30 25.16 -27.33
CA ALA A 32 0.19 25.70 -28.13
C ALA A 32 0.27 25.32 -29.61
N TYR A 33 1.47 25.00 -30.13
CA TYR A 33 1.69 24.78 -31.57
C TYR A 33 2.52 23.53 -31.91
N MET A 34 3.27 22.96 -30.95
CA MET A 34 4.09 21.77 -31.21
C MET A 34 3.31 20.55 -31.75
N PRO A 35 2.08 20.24 -31.27
CA PRO A 35 1.31 19.12 -31.83
C PRO A 35 0.97 19.30 -33.30
N GLY A 36 0.68 20.53 -33.72
CA GLY A 36 0.43 20.86 -35.12
C GLY A 36 1.68 20.67 -35.98
N LEU A 37 2.83 21.17 -35.52
CA LEU A 37 4.12 21.03 -36.24
C LEU A 37 4.57 19.58 -36.37
N LEU A 38 4.46 18.78 -35.31
CA LEU A 38 4.84 17.36 -35.33
C LEU A 38 3.86 16.52 -36.14
N GLY A 39 2.55 16.83 -36.07
CA GLY A 39 1.52 16.13 -36.84
C GLY A 39 1.55 16.44 -38.34
N SER A 40 2.10 17.58 -38.74
CA SER A 40 2.26 17.98 -40.14
C SER A 40 3.56 17.53 -40.79
N LEU A 41 4.39 16.70 -40.12
CA LEU A 41 5.66 16.25 -40.69
C LEU A 41 5.44 15.32 -41.88
N GLU A 42 6.04 15.69 -43.01
CA GLU A 42 5.95 14.94 -44.25
C GLU A 42 7.24 14.17 -44.50
N TYR A 43 7.22 12.88 -44.17
CA TYR A 43 8.38 12.02 -44.31
C TYR A 43 8.71 11.75 -45.79
N GLY A 44 9.99 11.83 -46.16
CA GLY A 44 10.46 11.46 -47.51
C GLY A 44 10.32 12.53 -48.59
N GLU A 45 9.89 13.76 -48.26
CA GLU A 45 9.88 14.89 -49.21
C GLU A 45 11.27 15.52 -49.40
N ASP A 46 12.22 15.22 -48.52
CA ASP A 46 13.59 15.74 -48.62
C ASP A 46 14.34 15.16 -49.84
N LYS A 47 15.20 15.99 -50.44
CA LYS A 47 16.03 15.57 -51.58
C LYS A 47 16.96 14.41 -51.22
N SER A 48 17.46 14.35 -49.97
CA SER A 48 18.36 13.31 -49.50
C SER A 48 17.68 12.00 -49.09
N SER A 49 16.34 11.93 -49.08
CA SER A 49 15.63 10.72 -48.65
C SER A 49 15.76 9.56 -49.64
N THR A 50 15.85 8.33 -49.10
CA THR A 50 15.87 7.11 -49.91
C THR A 50 14.58 6.94 -50.71
N ALA A 51 14.65 6.32 -51.90
CA ALA A 51 13.47 6.08 -52.75
C ALA A 51 12.36 5.30 -52.02
N GLU A 52 12.76 4.41 -51.12
CA GLU A 52 11.85 3.65 -50.26
C GLU A 52 11.15 4.54 -49.22
N CYS A 53 11.89 5.44 -48.56
CA CYS A 53 11.30 6.43 -47.65
C CYS A 53 10.32 7.36 -48.38
N LYS A 54 10.65 7.84 -49.59
CA LYS A 54 9.73 8.68 -50.39
C LYS A 54 8.42 7.95 -50.70
N ARG A 55 8.52 6.68 -51.10
CA ARG A 55 7.35 5.83 -51.39
C ARG A 55 6.49 5.61 -50.15
N HIS A 56 7.10 5.22 -49.03
CA HIS A 56 6.38 4.94 -47.79
C HIS A 56 5.80 6.22 -47.17
N GLY A 57 6.50 7.35 -47.25
CA GLY A 57 6.02 8.65 -46.82
C GLY A 57 4.79 9.13 -47.60
N LEU A 58 4.81 9.01 -48.94
CA LEU A 58 3.65 9.32 -49.78
C LEU A 58 2.45 8.43 -49.47
N LEU A 59 2.68 7.13 -49.26
CA LEU A 59 1.62 6.20 -48.85
C LEU A 59 1.05 6.61 -47.49
N TYR A 60 1.90 6.90 -46.51
CA TYR A 60 1.48 7.37 -45.20
C TYR A 60 0.62 8.64 -45.28
N LYS A 61 1.06 9.67 -46.00
CA LYS A 61 0.31 10.92 -46.24
C LYS A 61 -1.08 10.67 -46.85
N LYS A 62 -1.15 9.82 -47.88
CA LYS A 62 -2.41 9.44 -48.53
C LYS A 62 -3.34 8.67 -47.60
N HIS A 63 -2.79 7.75 -46.82
CA HIS A 63 -3.56 6.87 -45.94
C HIS A 63 -3.99 7.54 -44.63
N LEU A 64 -3.23 8.54 -44.18
CA LEU A 64 -3.57 9.40 -43.05
C LEU A 64 -4.71 10.35 -43.41
N SER A 65 -4.67 10.99 -44.59
CA SER A 65 -5.79 11.80 -45.09
C SER A 65 -7.07 11.00 -45.31
N ASN A 66 -6.94 9.74 -45.71
CA ASN A 66 -8.06 8.79 -45.80
C ASN A 66 -8.45 8.14 -44.45
N GLN A 67 -7.82 8.52 -43.35
CA GLN A 67 -8.09 8.00 -41.99
C GLN A 67 -8.04 6.47 -41.88
N THR A 68 -7.15 5.83 -42.63
CA THR A 68 -7.01 4.36 -42.55
C THR A 68 -6.35 3.95 -41.24
N MET A 69 -6.79 2.81 -40.68
CA MET A 69 -6.41 2.36 -39.34
C MET A 69 -4.89 2.39 -39.08
N TRP A 70 -4.08 1.81 -39.97
CA TRP A 70 -2.62 1.71 -39.75
C TRP A 70 -1.92 3.08 -39.73
N ALA A 71 -2.38 4.03 -40.57
CA ALA A 71 -1.78 5.35 -40.67
C ALA A 71 -2.20 6.23 -39.48
N VAL A 72 -3.46 6.12 -39.05
CA VAL A 72 -3.93 6.79 -37.82
C VAL A 72 -3.23 6.20 -36.59
N THR A 73 -3.11 4.88 -36.46
CA THR A 73 -2.33 4.24 -35.38
C THR A 73 -0.87 4.70 -35.38
N MET A 74 -0.23 4.83 -36.55
CA MET A 74 1.15 5.34 -36.65
C MET A 74 1.26 6.79 -36.18
N HIS A 75 0.30 7.64 -36.57
CA HIS A 75 0.24 9.04 -36.15
C HIS A 75 0.04 9.16 -34.63
N ASP A 76 -0.93 8.44 -34.08
CA ASP A 76 -1.27 8.42 -32.65
C ASP A 76 -0.17 7.80 -31.78
N ALA A 77 0.59 6.86 -32.33
CA ALA A 77 1.72 6.26 -31.62
C ALA A 77 2.90 7.24 -31.39
N SER A 78 2.94 8.35 -32.13
CA SER A 78 3.97 9.37 -31.97
C SER A 78 3.67 10.29 -30.78
N ALA A 79 4.71 10.78 -30.10
CA ALA A 79 4.58 11.73 -28.99
C ALA A 79 4.34 13.15 -29.51
N LEU A 80 3.14 13.38 -30.07
CA LEU A 80 2.75 14.67 -30.65
C LEU A 80 2.46 15.73 -29.58
N HIS A 81 2.01 15.30 -28.40
CA HIS A 81 1.72 16.16 -27.26
C HIS A 81 2.77 16.00 -26.17
N TRP A 82 3.20 17.12 -25.61
CA TRP A 82 4.15 17.15 -24.50
C TRP A 82 3.47 17.65 -23.23
N ASP A 83 3.21 16.72 -22.32
CA ASP A 83 2.58 17.02 -21.04
C ASP A 83 3.59 17.44 -19.98
N ASN A 84 3.14 18.17 -18.96
CA ASN A 84 3.89 18.40 -17.73
C ASN A 84 5.23 19.17 -17.89
N LEU A 85 5.35 19.99 -18.95
CA LEU A 85 6.54 20.81 -19.21
C LEU A 85 6.85 21.78 -18.06
N VAL A 86 5.83 22.39 -17.45
CA VAL A 86 5.98 23.33 -16.32
C VAL A 86 6.53 22.63 -15.07
N THR A 87 6.15 21.36 -14.83
CA THR A 87 6.62 20.57 -13.69
C THR A 87 7.96 19.88 -13.96
N GLY A 88 8.55 20.09 -15.14
CA GLY A 88 9.87 19.58 -15.52
C GLY A 88 9.86 18.25 -16.27
N GLY A 89 8.74 17.85 -16.88
CA GLY A 89 8.68 16.68 -17.75
C GLY A 89 9.49 16.88 -19.03
N THR A 90 10.51 16.04 -19.24
CA THR A 90 11.42 16.11 -20.41
C THR A 90 11.45 14.85 -21.27
N PHE A 91 10.70 13.80 -20.88
CA PHE A 91 10.64 12.52 -21.59
C PHE A 91 9.21 12.21 -22.04
N HIS A 92 9.01 12.00 -23.33
CA HIS A 92 7.71 11.71 -23.95
C HIS A 92 7.80 10.45 -24.83
N TYR A 93 7.39 9.30 -24.29
CA TYR A 93 7.63 8.01 -24.97
C TYR A 93 6.66 7.69 -26.10
N GLY A 94 5.51 8.36 -26.23
CA GLY A 94 4.47 7.95 -27.18
C GLY A 94 4.00 6.51 -26.92
N SER A 95 3.27 5.91 -27.88
CA SER A 95 2.81 4.52 -27.74
C SER A 95 3.77 3.55 -28.44
N PHE A 96 4.73 3.02 -27.67
CA PHE A 96 5.73 2.08 -28.18
C PHE A 96 5.09 0.82 -28.79
N ASP A 97 4.15 0.16 -28.08
CA ASP A 97 3.52 -1.07 -28.60
C ASP A 97 2.67 -0.82 -29.84
N ALA A 98 1.93 0.29 -29.87
CA ALA A 98 1.13 0.65 -31.04
C ALA A 98 2.03 0.82 -32.26
N CYS A 99 3.15 1.55 -32.13
CA CYS A 99 4.12 1.70 -33.22
C CYS A 99 4.68 0.35 -33.69
N MET A 100 5.05 -0.51 -32.74
CA MET A 100 5.67 -1.81 -33.02
C MET A 100 4.68 -2.85 -33.56
N SER A 101 3.37 -2.67 -33.35
CA SER A 101 2.31 -3.54 -33.87
C SER A 101 1.98 -3.29 -35.34
N ILE A 102 2.44 -2.17 -35.92
CA ILE A 102 2.08 -1.79 -37.29
C ILE A 102 2.79 -2.69 -38.28
N HIS A 103 1.99 -3.48 -39.00
CA HIS A 103 2.42 -4.31 -40.11
C HIS A 103 1.38 -4.24 -41.23
N VAL A 104 1.80 -3.78 -42.42
CA VAL A 104 0.96 -3.61 -43.60
C VAL A 104 1.55 -4.43 -44.75
N PRO A 105 1.15 -5.71 -44.89
CA PRO A 105 1.72 -6.63 -45.87
C PRO A 105 1.62 -6.13 -47.31
N ASP A 106 0.48 -5.55 -47.68
CA ASP A 106 0.19 -5.07 -49.05
C ASP A 106 1.17 -4.01 -49.56
N TYR A 107 1.85 -3.31 -48.65
CA TYR A 107 2.83 -2.27 -48.98
C TYR A 107 4.24 -2.61 -48.52
N SER A 108 4.46 -3.79 -47.91
CA SER A 108 5.69 -4.17 -47.22
C SER A 108 6.17 -3.11 -46.21
N LEU A 109 5.23 -2.56 -45.44
CA LEU A 109 5.47 -1.44 -44.54
C LEU A 109 5.28 -1.88 -43.08
N THR A 110 6.19 -1.46 -42.22
CA THR A 110 6.09 -1.62 -40.76
C THR A 110 6.33 -0.28 -40.07
N GLY A 111 5.90 -0.15 -38.81
CA GLY A 111 6.29 0.98 -37.98
C GLY A 111 7.78 0.94 -37.62
N ARG A 112 8.39 2.11 -37.41
CA ARG A 112 9.73 2.27 -36.85
C ARG A 112 9.66 3.31 -35.74
N TYR A 113 9.92 2.89 -34.52
CA TYR A 113 9.90 3.74 -33.33
C TYR A 113 11.25 4.44 -33.17
N CYS A 114 11.29 5.77 -33.22
CA CYS A 114 12.50 6.57 -33.11
C CYS A 114 12.45 7.53 -31.93
N PHE A 115 13.46 7.49 -31.05
CA PHE A 115 13.58 8.41 -29.92
C PHE A 115 14.50 9.59 -30.28
N VAL A 116 13.96 10.81 -30.25
CA VAL A 116 14.61 12.06 -30.67
C VAL A 116 14.99 12.87 -29.43
N LYS A 117 16.23 13.37 -29.39
CA LYS A 117 16.65 14.37 -28.40
C LYS A 117 16.70 15.74 -29.05
N MET A 118 16.10 16.73 -28.42
CA MET A 118 16.00 18.10 -28.92
C MET A 118 16.26 19.12 -27.80
N GLY A 119 17.22 20.02 -28.04
CA GLY A 119 17.51 21.15 -27.17
C GLY A 119 16.65 22.36 -27.55
N LEU A 120 16.01 23.01 -26.59
CA LEU A 120 15.13 24.17 -26.79
C LEU A 120 15.67 25.40 -26.07
N ARG A 121 15.90 26.51 -26.80
CA ARG A 121 16.38 27.76 -26.21
C ARG A 121 15.70 28.99 -26.84
N PRO A 122 15.39 30.05 -26.07
CA PRO A 122 14.96 31.31 -26.66
C PRO A 122 16.06 31.97 -27.50
N LEU A 123 15.71 32.49 -28.68
CA LEU A 123 16.62 33.24 -29.55
C LEU A 123 17.15 34.48 -28.82
N GLY A 124 18.48 34.65 -28.78
CA GLY A 124 19.12 35.79 -28.11
C GLY A 124 19.29 35.65 -26.59
N ALA A 125 18.93 34.51 -25.99
CA ALA A 125 19.19 34.25 -24.58
C ALA A 125 20.70 34.20 -24.30
N THR A 126 21.23 35.25 -23.65
CA THR A 126 22.59 35.22 -23.09
C THR A 126 22.64 34.24 -21.93
N ARG A 127 23.67 33.38 -21.87
CA ARG A 127 23.94 32.51 -20.70
C ARG A 127 23.93 33.37 -19.43
N ARG A 128 22.88 33.30 -18.61
CA ARG A 128 22.93 33.82 -17.24
C ARG A 128 23.87 32.91 -16.46
N PHE A 129 25.15 33.26 -16.44
CA PHE A 129 26.07 32.70 -15.47
C PHE A 129 25.62 33.21 -14.10
N PHE A 130 24.84 32.40 -13.36
CA PHE A 130 24.69 32.63 -11.94
C PHE A 130 26.09 32.55 -11.32
N ASN A 131 26.57 33.66 -10.76
CA ASN A 131 27.79 33.66 -9.95
C ASN A 131 27.50 32.81 -8.72
N PHE A 132 28.29 31.75 -8.52
CA PHE A 132 28.21 30.88 -7.36
C PHE A 132 28.48 31.70 -6.08
N THR A 133 27.44 32.18 -5.41
CA THR A 133 27.52 32.60 -4.01
C THR A 133 27.13 31.43 -3.12
N ASP A 134 27.81 31.29 -1.98
CA ASP A 134 27.87 30.08 -1.15
C ASP A 134 26.54 29.57 -0.54
N ASP A 135 25.40 30.25 -0.75
CA ASP A 135 24.11 29.97 -0.08
C ASP A 135 22.89 30.00 -1.04
N VAL A 136 22.94 29.30 -2.18
CA VAL A 136 21.77 29.18 -3.06
C VAL A 136 20.99 27.90 -2.75
N LYS A 137 19.90 28.04 -1.98
CA LYS A 137 18.82 27.04 -1.96
C LYS A 137 18.35 26.81 -3.39
N VAL A 138 17.92 25.60 -3.74
CA VAL A 138 17.27 25.36 -5.04
C VAL A 138 16.05 26.29 -5.15
N THR A 139 16.16 27.35 -5.95
CA THR A 139 15.10 28.36 -6.16
C THR A 139 14.49 28.16 -7.54
N HIS A 140 13.17 28.01 -7.59
CA HIS A 140 12.41 28.02 -8.82
C HIS A 140 11.93 29.44 -9.13
N PRO A 141 11.76 29.81 -10.42
CA PRO A 141 11.18 31.09 -10.81
C PRO A 141 9.85 31.35 -10.10
N GLY A 142 9.61 32.59 -9.69
CA GLY A 142 8.34 32.99 -9.08
C GLY A 142 7.16 32.92 -10.06
N PRO A 143 5.91 32.94 -9.57
CA PRO A 143 4.71 32.86 -10.42
C PRO A 143 4.52 34.06 -11.36
N LEU A 144 5.30 35.12 -11.19
CA LEU A 144 5.26 36.35 -11.99
C LEU A 144 6.43 36.47 -12.99
N GLU A 145 7.37 35.52 -12.98
CA GLU A 145 8.49 35.47 -13.93
C GLU A 145 8.09 34.73 -15.22
N SER A 146 8.78 35.02 -16.34
CA SER A 146 8.53 34.33 -17.61
C SER A 146 8.78 32.82 -17.46
N ILE A 147 7.90 32.00 -18.03
CA ILE A 147 8.02 30.53 -18.00
C ILE A 147 9.33 30.03 -18.61
N TRP A 148 9.88 30.80 -19.56
CA TRP A 148 11.15 30.52 -20.20
C TRP A 148 12.35 30.61 -19.24
N ALA A 149 12.19 31.22 -18.06
CA ALA A 149 13.18 31.19 -16.99
C ALA A 149 13.45 29.76 -16.48
N LEU A 150 12.46 28.84 -16.57
CA LEU A 150 12.65 27.42 -16.22
C LEU A 150 13.56 26.66 -17.19
N PHE A 151 13.67 27.14 -18.44
CA PHE A 151 14.41 26.51 -19.53
C PHE A 151 15.79 27.13 -19.75
N GLN A 152 16.21 28.06 -18.88
CA GLN A 152 17.55 28.62 -18.91
C GLN A 152 18.58 27.61 -18.37
N GLU A 153 19.77 27.61 -18.95
CA GLU A 153 20.88 26.76 -18.50
C GLU A 153 21.28 27.13 -17.06
N THR A 154 21.21 26.16 -16.14
CA THR A 154 21.62 26.33 -14.74
C THR A 154 22.96 25.68 -14.47
N ALA A 155 23.79 26.34 -13.67
CA ALA A 155 25.07 25.81 -13.20
C ALA A 155 24.92 24.89 -11.97
N ASP A 156 23.73 24.84 -11.36
CA ASP A 156 23.43 23.94 -10.23
C ASP A 156 23.14 22.52 -10.74
N PRO A 157 23.98 21.54 -10.41
CA PRO A 157 23.80 20.18 -10.89
C PRO A 157 22.60 19.46 -10.23
N ARG A 158 22.03 20.00 -9.15
CA ARG A 158 20.84 19.47 -8.46
C ARG A 158 19.55 19.73 -9.24
N ILE A 159 19.53 20.77 -10.08
CA ILE A 159 18.38 21.12 -10.93
C ILE A 159 18.53 20.37 -12.26
N ALA A 160 17.49 19.64 -12.68
CA ALA A 160 17.48 18.91 -13.92
C ALA A 160 17.50 19.86 -15.13
N LYS A 161 18.21 19.45 -16.20
CA LYS A 161 18.19 20.15 -17.49
C LYS A 161 16.80 20.06 -18.13
N LYS A 162 16.03 21.15 -18.05
CA LYS A 162 14.69 21.26 -18.65
C LYS A 162 14.73 21.69 -20.11
N ASP A 163 15.87 22.16 -20.63
CA ASP A 163 16.08 22.52 -22.03
C ASP A 163 16.31 21.32 -22.96
N ASP A 164 16.61 20.14 -22.41
CA ASP A 164 16.84 18.89 -23.15
C ASP A 164 15.56 18.03 -23.22
N MET A 165 14.76 18.20 -24.28
CA MET A 165 13.56 17.40 -24.54
C MET A 165 13.90 16.07 -25.23
N LYS A 166 13.20 15.01 -24.83
CA LYS A 166 13.34 13.67 -25.41
C LYS A 166 11.96 13.13 -25.74
N PHE A 167 11.69 12.83 -27.01
CA PHE A 167 10.37 12.40 -27.44
C PHE A 167 10.43 11.35 -28.54
N ALA A 168 9.39 10.53 -28.66
CA ALA A 168 9.32 9.47 -29.64
C ALA A 168 8.49 9.84 -30.89
N LEU A 169 8.93 9.40 -32.06
CA LEU A 169 8.16 9.46 -33.30
C LEU A 169 8.05 8.07 -33.91
N CYS A 170 6.85 7.70 -34.35
CA CYS A 170 6.61 6.48 -35.12
C CYS A 170 6.62 6.82 -36.62
N ILE A 171 7.65 6.35 -37.33
CA ILE A 171 7.85 6.63 -38.76
C ILE A 171 7.72 5.35 -39.59
N PRO A 172 7.49 5.44 -40.91
CA PRO A 172 7.52 4.26 -41.77
C PRO A 172 8.90 3.61 -41.78
N SER A 173 8.96 2.27 -41.79
CA SER A 173 10.21 1.49 -41.74
C SER A 173 11.17 1.74 -42.92
N GLY A 174 10.67 2.29 -44.03
CA GLY A 174 11.47 2.70 -45.18
C GLY A 174 12.33 3.94 -44.91
N CYS A 175 12.03 4.71 -43.86
CA CYS A 175 12.74 5.93 -43.48
C CYS A 175 13.75 5.66 -42.36
N SER A 176 15.03 5.96 -42.60
CA SER A 176 16.14 5.79 -41.65
C SER A 176 16.20 6.91 -40.59
N HIS A 177 17.07 6.72 -39.58
CA HIS A 177 17.33 7.77 -38.58
C HIS A 177 17.87 9.06 -39.21
N SER A 178 18.65 8.95 -40.31
CA SER A 178 19.16 10.10 -41.06
C SER A 178 18.05 10.80 -41.87
N ASP A 179 17.09 10.03 -42.41
CA ASP A 179 15.93 10.61 -43.11
C ASP A 179 15.03 11.40 -42.14
N LEU A 180 14.82 10.85 -40.94
CA LEU A 180 14.09 11.55 -39.88
C LEU A 180 14.83 12.82 -39.45
N LYS A 181 16.16 12.75 -39.25
CA LYS A 181 16.96 13.93 -38.91
C LYS A 181 16.86 15.01 -39.98
N ALA A 182 16.94 14.64 -41.26
CA ALA A 182 16.78 15.56 -42.37
C ALA A 182 15.39 16.22 -42.34
N THR A 183 14.32 15.43 -42.16
CA THR A 183 12.92 15.92 -42.08
C THR A 183 12.75 16.94 -40.95
N LEU A 184 13.26 16.66 -39.75
CA LEU A 184 13.18 17.61 -38.62
C LEU A 184 14.00 18.87 -38.87
N VAL A 185 15.17 18.75 -39.51
CA VAL A 185 16.02 19.91 -39.83
C VAL A 185 15.38 20.81 -40.90
N THR A 186 14.70 20.23 -41.89
CA THR A 186 14.15 21.02 -43.02
C THR A 186 12.74 21.52 -42.80
N GLN A 187 11.90 20.80 -42.03
CA GLN A 187 10.51 21.20 -41.80
C GLN A 187 10.29 21.79 -40.40
N LEU A 188 10.87 21.20 -39.34
CA LEU A 188 10.59 21.60 -37.96
C LEU A 188 11.46 22.78 -37.49
N LEU A 189 12.78 22.74 -37.74
CA LEU A 189 13.68 23.80 -37.25
C LEU A 189 13.36 25.21 -37.78
N PRO A 190 13.02 25.42 -39.08
CA PRO A 190 12.65 26.74 -39.57
C PRO A 190 11.38 27.28 -38.89
N ALA A 191 10.35 26.42 -38.74
CA ALA A 191 9.10 26.79 -38.08
C ALA A 191 9.32 27.17 -36.60
N LEU A 192 10.20 26.46 -35.89
CA LEU A 192 10.55 26.81 -34.49
C LEU A 192 11.38 28.09 -34.40
N ARG A 193 12.21 28.38 -35.40
CA ARG A 193 12.98 29.63 -35.48
C ARG A 193 12.08 30.84 -35.73
N ASP A 194 11.06 30.68 -36.58
CA ASP A 194 10.07 31.74 -36.84
C ASP A 194 9.27 32.10 -35.57
N GLU A 195 9.11 31.16 -34.64
CA GLU A 195 8.49 31.36 -33.32
C GLU A 195 9.48 31.86 -32.24
N GLY A 196 10.73 32.15 -32.58
CA GLY A 196 11.70 32.74 -31.64
C GLY A 196 12.53 31.73 -30.82
N LEU A 197 12.66 30.48 -31.27
CA LEU A 197 13.49 29.45 -30.61
C LEU A 197 14.72 29.03 -31.43
N ASP A 198 15.86 28.87 -30.75
CA ASP A 198 17.05 28.17 -31.24
C ASP A 198 17.01 26.71 -30.79
N VAL A 199 17.13 25.79 -31.74
CA VAL A 199 16.82 24.38 -31.53
C VAL A 199 17.90 23.49 -32.12
N SER A 200 18.36 22.51 -31.34
CA SER A 200 19.35 21.51 -31.76
C SER A 200 18.75 20.11 -31.70
N VAL A 201 18.96 19.28 -32.72
CA VAL A 201 18.41 17.92 -32.79
C VAL A 201 19.52 16.87 -32.86
N GLU A 202 19.45 15.88 -31.97
CA GLU A 202 20.33 14.72 -31.89
C GLU A 202 19.49 13.43 -32.00
N ILE A 203 19.84 12.58 -32.98
CA ILE A 203 19.24 11.24 -33.15
C ILE A 203 20.39 10.27 -33.36
N GLY A 204 20.56 9.34 -32.43
CA GLY A 204 21.55 8.25 -32.56
C GLY A 204 20.97 7.08 -33.35
N GLU A 205 21.82 6.34 -34.07
CA GLU A 205 21.42 5.11 -34.78
C GLU A 205 20.70 4.07 -33.90
N PRO A 206 21.13 3.77 -32.65
CA PRO A 206 20.39 2.84 -31.76
C PRO A 206 19.07 3.41 -31.22
N ALA A 207 18.73 4.66 -31.52
CA ALA A 207 17.50 5.29 -31.05
C ALA A 207 16.27 4.94 -31.92
N CYS A 208 16.47 4.33 -33.09
CA CYS A 208 15.39 3.89 -33.99
C CYS A 208 15.28 2.36 -34.03
N VAL A 209 14.08 1.84 -33.78
CA VAL A 209 13.79 0.42 -33.60
C VAL A 209 12.67 0.02 -34.55
N VAL A 210 12.85 -1.09 -35.26
CA VAL A 210 11.80 -1.75 -36.05
C VAL A 210 11.28 -2.98 -35.31
N PRO A 211 10.03 -3.42 -35.57
CA PRO A 211 9.51 -4.71 -35.11
C PRO A 211 10.55 -5.80 -35.35
N GLN A 212 11.11 -6.32 -34.26
CA GLN A 212 12.15 -7.34 -34.32
C GLN A 212 11.53 -8.67 -34.74
N GLU A 213 12.12 -9.32 -35.74
CA GLU A 213 12.02 -10.78 -35.86
C GLU A 213 12.56 -11.39 -34.55
N GLU A 214 11.88 -12.42 -34.03
CA GLU A 214 12.25 -13.08 -32.78
C GLU A 214 13.77 -13.35 -32.72
N THR A 215 14.47 -12.67 -31.82
CA THR A 215 15.90 -12.89 -31.63
C THR A 215 16.11 -14.32 -31.16
N LYS A 216 16.65 -15.17 -32.03
CA LYS A 216 16.98 -16.56 -31.69
C LYS A 216 18.01 -16.57 -30.56
N PHE A 217 17.86 -17.52 -29.62
CA PHE A 217 18.86 -17.72 -28.58
C PHE A 217 20.20 -18.12 -29.19
N ASP A 218 21.25 -17.38 -28.87
CA ASP A 218 22.61 -17.75 -29.24
C ASP A 218 23.00 -19.09 -28.61
N PHE A 219 23.94 -19.82 -29.21
CA PHE A 219 24.42 -21.11 -28.68
C PHE A 219 24.79 -21.09 -27.18
N PRO A 220 25.51 -20.08 -26.65
CA PRO A 220 25.79 -19.99 -25.21
C PRO A 220 24.54 -19.85 -24.33
N ALA A 221 23.50 -19.16 -24.82
CA ALA A 221 22.23 -19.04 -24.10
C ALA A 221 21.49 -20.39 -24.04
N LEU A 222 21.50 -21.16 -25.13
CA LEU A 222 20.94 -22.52 -25.14
C LEU A 222 21.69 -23.46 -24.19
N VAL A 223 23.02 -23.38 -24.13
CA VAL A 223 23.83 -24.15 -23.18
C VAL A 223 23.45 -23.77 -21.74
N TYR A 224 23.36 -22.47 -21.44
CA TYR A 224 22.95 -21.99 -20.12
C TYR A 224 21.57 -22.51 -19.71
N LEU A 225 20.57 -22.41 -20.60
CA LEU A 225 19.22 -22.92 -20.36
C LEU A 225 19.21 -24.44 -20.16
N SER A 226 20.00 -25.17 -20.95
CA SER A 226 20.12 -26.63 -20.84
C SER A 226 20.72 -27.04 -19.48
N VAL A 227 21.77 -26.35 -19.01
CA VAL A 227 22.39 -26.61 -17.70
C VAL A 227 21.40 -26.34 -16.55
N PHE A 228 20.67 -25.23 -16.59
CA PHE A 228 19.67 -24.92 -15.56
C PHE A 228 18.45 -25.83 -15.63
N GLY A 229 18.03 -26.24 -16.83
CA GLY A 229 16.98 -27.24 -17.03
C GLY A 229 17.38 -28.60 -16.46
N LEU A 230 18.61 -29.05 -16.70
CA LEU A 230 19.16 -30.28 -16.10
C LEU A 230 19.27 -30.17 -14.58
N LEU A 231 19.68 -29.02 -14.04
CA LEU A 231 19.76 -28.79 -12.61
C LEU A 231 18.37 -28.79 -11.95
N PHE A 232 17.37 -28.16 -12.59
CA PHE A 232 15.99 -28.19 -12.13
C PHE A 232 15.41 -29.61 -12.17
N PHE A 233 15.68 -30.36 -13.22
CA PHE A 233 15.30 -31.77 -13.33
C PHE A 233 15.95 -32.63 -12.24
N MET A 234 17.27 -32.45 -12.01
CA MET A 234 18.01 -33.12 -10.94
C MET A 234 17.43 -32.82 -9.57
N VAL A 235 17.16 -31.54 -9.26
CA VAL A 235 16.57 -31.13 -7.98
C VAL A 235 15.18 -31.72 -7.80
N SER A 236 14.35 -31.72 -8.85
CA SER A 236 13.00 -32.27 -8.82
C SER A 236 13.01 -33.79 -8.62
N LEU A 237 13.84 -34.50 -9.38
CA LEU A 237 14.00 -35.95 -9.30
C LEU A 237 14.52 -36.38 -7.92
N VAL A 238 15.59 -35.74 -7.44
CA VAL A 238 16.17 -36.05 -6.11
C VAL A 238 15.20 -35.70 -4.99
N SER A 239 14.42 -34.63 -5.11
CA SER A 239 13.39 -34.27 -4.12
C SER A 239 12.25 -35.29 -4.09
N LEU A 240 11.83 -35.79 -5.25
CA LEU A 240 10.82 -36.85 -5.37
C LEU A 240 11.33 -38.18 -4.78
N VAL A 241 12.57 -38.57 -5.11
CA VAL A 241 13.22 -39.76 -4.52
C VAL A 241 13.36 -39.62 -3.00
N HIS A 242 13.75 -38.45 -2.50
CA HIS A 242 13.81 -38.20 -1.06
C HIS A 242 12.41 -38.34 -0.42
N GLY A 243 11.37 -37.74 -1.02
CA GLY A 243 9.98 -37.87 -0.55
C GLY A 243 9.49 -39.32 -0.52
N TYR A 244 9.83 -40.12 -1.54
CA TYR A 244 9.53 -41.55 -1.58
C TYR A 244 10.26 -42.32 -0.46
N LEU A 245 11.56 -42.11 -0.30
CA LEU A 245 12.34 -42.75 0.76
C LEU A 245 11.90 -42.32 2.17
N MET A 246 11.32 -41.11 2.30
CA MET A 246 10.70 -40.68 3.54
C MET A 246 9.44 -41.49 3.88
N SER A 247 8.67 -41.92 2.87
CA SER A 247 7.48 -42.76 3.04
C SER A 247 7.81 -44.19 3.48
N GLU A 248 9.00 -44.72 3.17
CA GLU A 248 9.43 -46.08 3.54
C GLU A 248 10.31 -46.15 4.83
N GLU A 249 10.39 -45.07 5.62
CA GLU A 249 11.24 -44.98 6.83
C GLU A 249 12.76 -45.22 6.61
N ARG A 250 13.26 -45.20 5.36
CA ARG A 250 14.68 -45.46 4.99
C ARG A 250 15.59 -44.22 5.08
N GLN A 251 15.46 -43.44 6.15
CA GLN A 251 16.05 -42.08 6.31
C GLN A 251 17.59 -42.03 6.38
N LEU A 252 18.22 -42.99 7.08
CA LEU A 252 19.63 -42.84 7.50
C LEU A 252 20.64 -42.93 6.34
N LYS A 253 20.38 -43.74 5.31
CA LYS A 253 21.31 -43.92 4.18
C LYS A 253 21.26 -42.77 3.18
N PHE A 254 20.10 -42.13 3.00
CA PHE A 254 19.94 -41.06 2.02
C PHE A 254 20.64 -39.76 2.46
N ASN A 255 20.59 -39.42 3.75
CA ASN A 255 21.21 -38.21 4.29
C ASN A 255 22.74 -38.20 4.22
N GLN A 256 23.39 -39.36 4.01
CA GLN A 256 24.84 -39.49 3.84
C GLN A 256 25.28 -39.40 2.37
N CYS A 257 24.35 -39.34 1.42
CA CYS A 257 24.65 -39.24 -0.01
C CYS A 257 24.89 -37.77 -0.43
N TRP A 258 25.85 -37.51 -1.32
CA TRP A 258 26.10 -36.16 -1.85
C TRP A 258 24.88 -35.59 -2.60
N LEU A 259 24.10 -36.48 -3.26
CA LEU A 259 22.85 -36.13 -3.93
C LEU A 259 21.82 -35.52 -2.97
N SER A 260 21.89 -35.80 -1.67
CA SER A 260 21.01 -35.17 -0.67
C SER A 260 21.10 -33.64 -0.65
N SER A 261 22.18 -33.05 -1.18
CA SER A 261 22.35 -31.60 -1.33
C SER A 261 21.44 -30.98 -2.41
N PHE A 262 20.98 -31.78 -3.37
CA PHE A 262 20.03 -31.36 -4.42
C PHE A 262 18.56 -31.60 -4.02
N SER A 263 18.30 -32.15 -2.83
CA SER A 263 16.94 -32.30 -2.33
C SER A 263 16.42 -31.00 -1.71
N LEU A 264 15.28 -30.51 -2.19
CA LEU A 264 14.59 -29.34 -1.65
C LEU A 264 14.24 -29.49 -0.17
N LEU A 265 13.81 -30.69 0.26
CA LEU A 265 13.47 -30.97 1.66
C LEU A 265 14.68 -30.87 2.58
N ASN A 266 15.84 -31.42 2.18
CA ASN A 266 17.06 -31.37 2.97
C ASN A 266 17.66 -29.96 2.98
N SER A 267 17.71 -29.31 1.82
CA SER A 267 18.19 -27.94 1.67
C SER A 267 17.30 -26.95 2.43
N GLY A 268 15.98 -27.15 2.43
CA GLY A 268 15.03 -26.38 3.24
C GLY A 268 15.26 -26.53 4.74
N ARG A 269 15.50 -27.77 5.23
CA ARG A 269 15.88 -27.99 6.64
C ARG A 269 17.20 -27.32 7.00
N LYS A 270 18.22 -27.44 6.15
CA LYS A 270 19.52 -26.77 6.35
C LYS A 270 19.40 -25.25 6.31
N LEU A 271 18.50 -24.70 5.49
CA LEU A 271 18.22 -23.27 5.43
C LEU A 271 17.67 -22.74 6.77
N MET A 272 16.86 -23.53 7.46
CA MET A 272 16.27 -23.20 8.76
C MET A 272 17.16 -23.53 9.97
N GLN A 273 18.28 -24.22 9.76
CA GLN A 273 19.18 -24.65 10.84
C GLN A 273 20.01 -23.48 11.38
N VAL A 274 20.07 -23.34 12.70
CA VAL A 274 20.93 -22.35 13.38
C VAL A 274 22.36 -22.90 13.46
N GLU A 275 23.33 -22.11 13.00
CA GLU A 275 24.76 -22.44 13.02
C GLU A 275 25.56 -21.36 13.75
N GLY A 276 26.66 -21.77 14.40
CA GLY A 276 27.59 -20.86 15.08
C GLY A 276 27.32 -20.70 16.58
N PRO A 277 28.25 -20.06 17.31
CA PRO A 277 28.16 -19.94 18.75
C PRO A 277 27.02 -18.97 19.15
N PRO A 278 26.25 -19.26 20.22
CA PRO A 278 25.06 -18.49 20.59
C PRO A 278 25.28 -16.98 20.75
N ASP A 279 26.45 -16.60 21.25
CA ASP A 279 26.84 -15.21 21.49
C ASP A 279 27.09 -14.40 20.21
N LEU A 280 27.06 -15.03 19.03
CA LEU A 280 27.18 -14.37 17.73
C LEU A 280 25.90 -14.45 16.88
N HIS A 281 24.80 -15.03 17.41
CA HIS A 281 23.56 -15.22 16.63
C HIS A 281 22.94 -13.88 16.18
N PHE A 282 23.09 -12.82 16.97
CA PHE A 282 22.60 -11.47 16.65
C PHE A 282 23.19 -10.88 15.35
N LEU A 283 24.37 -11.34 14.92
CA LEU A 283 25.00 -10.90 13.67
C LEU A 283 24.17 -11.30 12.44
N SER A 284 23.33 -12.33 12.56
CA SER A 284 22.39 -12.73 11.51
C SER A 284 21.32 -11.65 11.29
N GLY A 285 20.70 -11.16 12.37
CA GLY A 285 19.75 -10.05 12.30
C GLY A 285 20.39 -8.77 11.77
N MET A 286 21.61 -8.43 12.23
CA MET A 286 22.33 -7.24 11.76
C MET A 286 22.60 -7.27 10.24
N LYS A 287 22.99 -8.42 9.68
CA LYS A 287 23.17 -8.60 8.24
C LYS A 287 21.88 -8.41 7.45
N VAL A 288 20.80 -9.03 7.93
CA VAL A 288 19.51 -8.98 7.25
C VAL A 288 18.96 -7.57 7.23
N LEU A 289 18.97 -6.85 8.36
CA LEU A 289 18.53 -5.46 8.43
C LEU A 289 19.39 -4.53 7.56
N SER A 290 20.72 -4.70 7.59
CA SER A 290 21.62 -3.91 6.73
C SER A 290 21.36 -4.18 5.24
N MET A 291 21.01 -5.42 4.86
CA MET A 291 20.66 -5.75 3.47
C MET A 291 19.36 -5.09 3.04
N PHE A 292 18.33 -5.07 3.91
CA PHE A 292 17.09 -4.37 3.62
C PHE A 292 17.31 -2.88 3.35
N LEU A 293 18.16 -2.22 4.16
CA LEU A 293 18.51 -0.82 3.94
C LEU A 293 19.27 -0.59 2.62
N ILE A 294 20.15 -1.51 2.21
CA ILE A 294 20.84 -1.44 0.90
C ILE A 294 19.84 -1.58 -0.25
N ILE A 295 18.92 -2.55 -0.17
CA ILE A 295 17.89 -2.76 -1.20
C ILE A 295 17.02 -1.52 -1.35
N PHE A 296 16.63 -0.91 -0.23
CA PHE A 296 15.87 0.34 -0.20
C PHE A 296 16.65 1.51 -0.83
N GLY A 297 17.92 1.67 -0.46
CA GLY A 297 18.80 2.71 -1.01
C GLY A 297 19.04 2.58 -2.51
N HIS A 298 19.31 1.39 -3.04
CA HIS A 298 19.46 1.18 -4.49
C HIS A 298 18.18 1.44 -5.27
N ARG A 299 17.04 1.23 -4.64
CA ARG A 299 15.75 1.50 -5.25
C ARG A 299 15.47 3.00 -5.31
N TYR A 300 15.80 3.74 -4.25
CA TYR A 300 15.79 5.20 -4.26
C TYR A 300 16.72 5.76 -5.34
N LEU A 301 17.95 5.21 -5.43
CA LEU A 301 18.89 5.53 -6.50
C LEU A 301 18.31 5.26 -7.90
N THR A 302 17.62 4.14 -8.07
CA THR A 302 16.95 3.81 -9.34
C THR A 302 15.81 4.80 -9.64
N MET A 303 15.11 5.34 -8.64
CA MET A 303 14.07 6.35 -8.85
C MET A 303 14.61 7.72 -9.28
N LEU A 304 15.76 8.15 -8.74
CA LEU A 304 16.46 9.34 -9.22
C LEU A 304 16.87 9.19 -10.70
N TYR A 305 17.05 7.95 -11.14
CA TYR A 305 17.44 7.59 -12.49
C TYR A 305 16.24 7.44 -13.45
N VAL A 306 15.01 7.27 -12.96
CA VAL A 306 13.84 7.05 -13.84
C VAL A 306 13.30 8.39 -14.38
N PRO A 307 12.99 8.50 -15.69
CA PRO A 307 12.30 9.65 -16.24
C PRO A 307 10.96 9.88 -15.57
N THR A 308 10.76 11.09 -15.08
CA THR A 308 9.59 11.44 -14.29
C THR A 308 8.91 12.68 -14.84
N VAL A 309 7.60 12.76 -14.65
CA VAL A 309 6.78 13.87 -15.18
C VAL A 309 6.86 15.13 -14.32
N ASN A 310 7.26 15.00 -13.05
CA ASN A 310 7.33 16.09 -12.08
C ASN A 310 8.70 16.18 -11.39
N VAL A 311 9.74 16.33 -12.21
CA VAL A 311 11.15 16.40 -11.74
C VAL A 311 11.36 17.51 -10.70
N THR A 312 10.58 18.58 -10.73
CA THR A 312 10.65 19.67 -9.74
C THR A 312 10.45 19.19 -8.30
N GLU A 313 9.68 18.12 -8.06
CA GLU A 313 9.52 17.54 -6.73
C GLU A 313 10.78 16.81 -6.24
N LEU A 314 11.55 16.20 -7.16
CA LEU A 314 12.87 15.63 -6.84
C LEU A 314 13.89 16.73 -6.49
N GLU A 315 13.85 17.84 -7.22
CA GLU A 315 14.73 18.98 -7.01
C GLU A 315 14.55 19.56 -5.58
N LYS A 316 13.31 19.62 -5.09
CA LYS A 316 12.99 20.07 -3.72
C LYS A 316 13.53 19.13 -2.64
N LYS A 317 13.53 17.81 -2.85
CA LYS A 317 14.01 16.82 -1.88
C LYS A 317 15.50 16.97 -1.51
N TYR A 318 16.31 17.58 -2.37
CA TYR A 318 17.70 17.92 -2.01
C TYR A 318 17.79 18.93 -0.85
N ASN A 319 16.70 19.65 -0.54
CA ASN A 319 16.60 20.59 0.59
C ASN A 319 15.98 19.98 1.86
N ASP A 320 15.64 18.67 1.88
CA ASP A 320 15.05 18.00 3.06
C ASP A 320 16.07 17.21 3.93
N PHE A 321 16.21 17.61 5.21
CA PHE A 321 17.24 17.07 6.12
C PHE A 321 17.16 15.55 6.31
N MET A 322 15.95 15.01 6.32
CA MET A 322 15.70 13.59 6.54
C MET A 322 16.15 12.73 5.34
N GLU A 323 16.24 13.31 4.15
CA GLU A 323 16.68 12.58 2.94
C GLU A 323 18.17 12.20 3.00
N MET A 324 18.94 12.76 3.93
CA MET A 324 20.35 12.41 4.14
C MET A 324 20.56 10.97 4.56
N LEU A 325 19.58 10.38 5.25
CA LEU A 325 19.60 8.97 5.59
C LEU A 325 19.79 8.10 4.33
N LEU A 326 19.23 8.53 3.19
CA LEU A 326 19.28 7.83 1.91
C LEU A 326 20.46 8.28 1.05
N PHE A 327 20.69 9.58 0.93
CA PHE A 327 21.79 10.11 0.12
C PHE A 327 23.18 9.72 0.65
N ASN A 328 23.34 9.60 1.98
CA ASN A 328 24.57 9.12 2.62
C ASN A 328 24.55 7.60 2.94
N GLY A 329 23.55 6.89 2.41
CA GLY A 329 23.38 5.44 2.54
C GLY A 329 24.56 4.56 2.10
N PRO A 330 25.49 4.96 1.20
CA PRO A 330 26.65 4.15 0.85
C PRO A 330 27.61 3.81 2.02
N LEU A 331 27.44 4.45 3.19
CA LEU A 331 28.14 4.07 4.42
C LEU A 331 27.67 2.73 4.98
N ILE A 332 26.39 2.36 4.79
CA ILE A 332 25.78 1.12 5.30
C ILE A 332 26.49 -0.12 4.74
N VAL A 333 27.02 -0.03 3.51
CA VAL A 333 27.80 -1.11 2.88
C VAL A 333 29.06 -1.46 3.70
N ASN A 334 29.63 -0.50 4.43
CA ASN A 334 30.80 -0.74 5.28
C ASN A 334 30.48 -1.73 6.43
N THR A 335 29.22 -1.86 6.85
CA THR A 335 28.80 -2.85 7.85
C THR A 335 29.13 -4.28 7.40
N PHE A 336 28.94 -4.57 6.11
CA PHE A 336 29.29 -5.88 5.56
C PHE A 336 30.80 -6.10 5.50
N LEU A 337 31.60 -5.06 5.22
CA LEU A 337 33.06 -5.15 5.25
C LEU A 337 33.59 -5.40 6.67
N VAL A 338 33.03 -4.72 7.69
CA VAL A 338 33.36 -4.97 9.11
C VAL A 338 33.08 -6.44 9.46
N LEU A 339 31.89 -6.93 9.10
CA LEU A 339 31.50 -8.33 9.35
C LEU A 339 32.37 -9.34 8.62
N SER A 340 32.69 -9.10 7.34
CA SER A 340 33.58 -9.94 6.55
C SER A 340 34.97 -10.03 7.18
N GLY A 341 35.54 -8.90 7.60
CA GLY A 341 36.83 -8.86 8.32
C GLY A 341 36.77 -9.61 9.65
N PHE A 342 35.70 -9.40 10.42
CA PHE A 342 35.47 -10.06 11.70
C PHE A 342 35.41 -11.59 11.55
N PHE A 343 34.51 -12.12 10.71
CA PHE A 343 34.34 -13.57 10.53
C PHE A 343 35.58 -14.24 9.94
N THR A 344 36.23 -13.58 8.98
CA THR A 344 37.45 -14.09 8.35
C THR A 344 38.55 -14.27 9.39
N TYR A 345 38.85 -13.21 10.14
CA TYR A 345 39.94 -13.23 11.09
C TYR A 345 39.64 -14.09 12.32
N PHE A 346 38.39 -14.07 12.81
CA PHE A 346 37.94 -14.96 13.88
C PHE A 346 38.13 -16.43 13.53
N LYS A 347 37.80 -16.84 12.30
CA LYS A 347 38.02 -18.22 11.83
C LYS A 347 39.49 -18.59 11.81
N ILE A 348 40.34 -17.70 11.27
CA ILE A 348 41.80 -17.90 11.21
C ILE A 348 42.39 -18.06 12.61
N LEU A 349 42.04 -17.18 13.55
CA LEU A 349 42.53 -17.25 14.93
C LEU A 349 42.13 -18.56 15.62
N ASN A 350 40.87 -18.99 15.45
CA ASN A 350 40.37 -20.25 16.00
C ASN A 350 41.05 -21.48 15.38
N ASP A 351 41.40 -21.46 14.09
CA ASP A 351 42.15 -22.56 13.47
C ASP A 351 43.62 -22.59 13.91
N ILE A 352 44.23 -21.43 14.15
CA ILE A 352 45.58 -21.31 14.73
C ILE A 352 45.60 -21.87 16.17
N GLU A 353 44.62 -21.51 17.00
CA GLU A 353 44.52 -22.02 18.38
C GLU A 353 44.28 -23.54 18.42
N LYS A 354 43.50 -24.07 17.48
CA LYS A 354 43.26 -25.52 17.33
C LYS A 354 44.41 -26.29 16.67
N GLY A 355 45.54 -25.64 16.39
CA GLY A 355 46.72 -26.27 15.79
C GLY A 355 46.55 -26.70 14.32
N ARG A 356 45.51 -26.24 13.63
CA ARG A 356 45.20 -26.63 12.23
C ARG A 356 46.04 -25.88 11.19
N GLY A 357 46.75 -24.81 11.59
CA GLY A 357 47.55 -23.97 10.70
C GLY A 357 46.72 -23.20 9.66
N VAL A 358 47.37 -22.34 8.87
CA VAL A 358 46.72 -21.55 7.81
C VAL A 358 47.16 -22.06 6.44
N ASN A 359 46.32 -22.86 5.78
CA ASN A 359 46.56 -23.32 4.41
C ASN A 359 45.97 -22.31 3.42
N ILE A 360 46.84 -21.45 2.87
CA ILE A 360 46.43 -20.33 2.00
C ILE A 360 45.64 -20.83 0.77
N PRO A 361 46.16 -21.77 -0.07
CA PRO A 361 45.41 -22.27 -1.22
C PRO A 361 44.02 -22.80 -0.88
N LEU A 362 43.89 -23.55 0.22
CA LEU A 362 42.62 -24.16 0.62
C LEU A 362 41.58 -23.11 1.05
N TYR A 363 42.01 -22.10 1.81
CA TYR A 363 41.15 -20.98 2.22
C TYR A 363 40.63 -20.19 1.02
N LEU A 364 41.51 -19.90 0.06
CA LEU A 364 41.16 -19.19 -1.17
C LEU A 364 40.21 -20.00 -2.04
N TYR A 365 40.50 -21.30 -2.25
CA TYR A 365 39.67 -22.20 -3.04
C TYR A 365 38.24 -22.31 -2.49
N TYR A 366 38.07 -22.58 -1.20
CA TYR A 366 36.73 -22.74 -0.62
C TYR A 366 35.89 -21.46 -0.69
N ARG A 367 36.49 -20.28 -0.46
CA ARG A 367 35.75 -19.02 -0.58
C ARG A 367 35.43 -18.72 -2.04
N TRP A 368 36.38 -18.92 -2.95
CA TRP A 368 36.20 -18.70 -4.37
C TRP A 368 35.07 -19.60 -4.93
N MET A 369 35.11 -20.91 -4.69
CA MET A 369 34.05 -21.82 -5.14
C MET A 369 32.66 -21.43 -4.59
N ARG A 370 32.59 -21.01 -3.32
CA ARG A 370 31.32 -20.64 -2.69
C ARG A 370 30.70 -19.38 -3.30
N VAL A 371 31.49 -18.34 -3.56
CA VAL A 371 30.98 -17.03 -4.01
C VAL A 371 30.87 -16.97 -5.53
N THR A 372 31.88 -17.49 -6.24
CA THR A 372 31.98 -17.38 -7.70
C THR A 372 30.91 -18.17 -8.42
N VAL A 373 30.45 -19.32 -7.91
CA VAL A 373 29.37 -20.10 -8.56
C VAL A 373 28.09 -19.27 -8.67
N VAL A 374 27.66 -18.65 -7.56
CA VAL A 374 26.47 -17.80 -7.54
C VAL A 374 26.68 -16.55 -8.39
N TYR A 375 27.87 -15.95 -8.32
CA TYR A 375 28.16 -14.73 -9.07
C TYR A 375 28.17 -14.97 -10.59
N ALA A 376 28.78 -16.07 -11.03
CA ALA A 376 28.84 -16.47 -12.44
C ALA A 376 27.44 -16.74 -13.00
N THR A 377 26.56 -17.41 -12.25
CA THR A 377 25.16 -17.61 -12.64
C THR A 377 24.47 -16.28 -12.97
N VAL A 378 24.60 -15.29 -12.09
CA VAL A 378 23.93 -13.98 -12.25
C VAL A 378 24.54 -13.18 -13.42
N ILE A 379 25.87 -13.23 -13.59
CA ILE A 379 26.56 -12.59 -14.72
C ILE A 379 26.11 -13.20 -16.04
N PHE A 380 26.10 -14.54 -16.15
CA PHE A 380 25.70 -15.21 -17.38
C PHE A 380 24.22 -15.04 -17.69
N PHE A 381 23.35 -15.01 -16.68
CA PHE A 381 21.95 -14.62 -16.87
C PHE A 381 21.85 -13.22 -17.50
N SER A 382 22.58 -12.25 -16.94
CA SER A 382 22.59 -10.86 -17.41
C SER A 382 23.18 -10.72 -18.83
N ALA A 383 24.20 -11.53 -19.16
CA ALA A 383 24.91 -11.47 -20.42
C ALA A 383 24.29 -12.34 -21.54
N LEU A 384 23.45 -13.34 -21.22
CA LEU A 384 22.96 -14.33 -22.19
C LEU A 384 21.43 -14.39 -22.30
N ILE A 385 20.69 -14.19 -21.21
CA ILE A 385 19.24 -14.41 -21.19
C ILE A 385 18.47 -13.09 -21.23
N LEU A 386 18.95 -12.13 -20.46
CA LEU A 386 18.29 -10.85 -20.23
C LEU A 386 17.88 -10.06 -21.49
N PRO A 387 18.66 -10.01 -22.58
CA PRO A 387 18.26 -9.28 -23.80
C PRO A 387 17.05 -9.84 -24.51
N HIS A 388 16.72 -11.12 -24.28
CA HIS A 388 15.59 -11.79 -24.92
C HIS A 388 14.30 -11.61 -24.14
N TYR A 389 14.36 -11.18 -22.87
CA TYR A 389 13.20 -11.06 -21.99
C TYR A 389 12.67 -9.63 -21.84
N ILE A 390 13.39 -8.62 -22.35
CA ILE A 390 13.06 -7.21 -22.10
C ILE A 390 12.83 -6.48 -23.42
N SER A 391 11.69 -5.77 -23.49
CA SER A 391 11.34 -4.87 -24.57
C SER A 391 10.87 -3.53 -24.00
N GLY A 392 11.39 -2.44 -24.54
CA GLY A 392 10.98 -1.08 -24.16
C GLY A 392 11.96 -0.01 -24.68
N PRO A 393 11.52 1.27 -24.67
CA PRO A 393 12.36 2.39 -25.11
C PRO A 393 13.68 2.49 -24.32
N GLY A 394 13.63 2.36 -22.99
CA GLY A 394 14.79 2.47 -22.11
C GLY A 394 15.84 1.37 -22.36
N TRP A 395 15.39 0.13 -22.60
CA TRP A 395 16.26 -1.00 -22.91
C TRP A 395 17.15 -0.74 -24.14
N LYS A 396 16.59 -0.14 -25.19
CA LYS A 396 17.32 0.09 -26.45
C LYS A 396 18.33 1.23 -26.36
N ILE A 397 18.04 2.25 -25.57
CA ILE A 397 18.88 3.44 -25.43
C ILE A 397 20.00 3.22 -24.40
N GLU A 398 19.69 2.56 -23.28
CA GLU A 398 20.61 2.44 -22.15
C GLU A 398 20.97 0.99 -21.79
N GLY A 399 20.02 0.06 -21.92
CA GLY A 399 20.20 -1.35 -21.59
C GLY A 399 21.24 -2.05 -22.47
N LEU A 400 21.18 -1.85 -23.79
CA LEU A 400 22.12 -2.46 -24.74
C LEU A 400 23.59 -2.08 -24.47
N MET A 401 23.87 -0.81 -24.14
CA MET A 401 25.23 -0.38 -23.82
C MET A 401 25.81 -1.12 -22.60
N ARG A 402 24.99 -1.30 -21.54
CA ARG A 402 25.39 -2.05 -20.34
C ARG A 402 25.55 -3.54 -20.63
N TYR A 403 24.66 -4.10 -21.44
CA TYR A 403 24.73 -5.48 -21.90
C TYR A 403 26.03 -5.77 -22.66
N GLU A 404 26.41 -4.92 -23.61
CA GLU A 404 27.65 -5.07 -24.39
C GLU A 404 28.90 -4.91 -23.52
N ALA A 405 28.89 -3.97 -22.56
CA ALA A 405 29.94 -3.84 -21.56
C ALA A 405 30.08 -5.13 -20.74
N CYS A 406 28.97 -5.72 -20.28
CA CYS A 406 29.00 -6.98 -19.54
C CYS A 406 29.56 -8.14 -20.39
N ARG A 407 29.13 -8.28 -21.65
CA ARG A 407 29.65 -9.33 -22.56
C ARG A 407 31.15 -9.22 -22.85
N ARG A 408 31.71 -8.00 -22.84
CA ARG A 408 33.16 -7.79 -23.02
C ARG A 408 33.94 -8.05 -21.73
N ASN A 409 33.39 -7.68 -20.58
CA ASN A 409 34.14 -7.62 -19.31
C ASN A 409 33.76 -8.70 -18.27
N TRP A 410 32.88 -9.66 -18.57
CA TRP A 410 32.41 -10.69 -17.61
C TRP A 410 33.55 -11.43 -16.88
N TRP A 411 34.66 -11.71 -17.59
CA TRP A 411 35.80 -12.46 -17.05
C TRP A 411 36.50 -11.69 -15.91
N THR A 412 36.50 -10.36 -15.95
CA THR A 412 37.08 -9.49 -14.91
C THR A 412 36.33 -9.60 -13.58
N HIS A 413 35.02 -9.84 -13.64
CA HIS A 413 34.15 -10.03 -12.49
C HIS A 413 34.38 -11.40 -11.83
N LEU A 414 34.66 -12.46 -12.59
CA LEU A 414 35.00 -13.79 -12.04
C LEU A 414 36.38 -13.84 -11.39
N LEU A 415 37.28 -12.96 -11.84
CA LEU A 415 38.62 -12.78 -11.28
C LEU A 415 38.67 -11.68 -10.19
N TYR A 416 37.54 -11.04 -9.86
CA TYR A 416 37.41 -10.03 -8.80
C TYR A 416 38.37 -8.84 -8.92
N PHE A 417 38.67 -8.37 -10.14
CA PHE A 417 39.47 -7.16 -10.35
C PHE A 417 38.79 -6.11 -11.25
N ASN A 418 37.49 -6.30 -11.50
CA ASN A 418 36.61 -5.36 -12.22
C ASN A 418 36.55 -3.95 -11.61
N ASN A 419 36.92 -3.77 -10.34
CA ASN A 419 37.00 -2.45 -9.73
C ASN A 419 38.30 -1.68 -10.10
N TYR A 420 39.30 -2.33 -10.68
CA TYR A 420 40.51 -1.69 -11.19
C TYR A 420 40.56 -1.61 -12.71
N TYR A 421 40.12 -2.67 -13.40
CA TYR A 421 40.11 -2.73 -14.86
C TYR A 421 38.75 -2.30 -15.41
N ARG A 422 38.74 -1.24 -16.24
CA ARG A 422 37.53 -0.67 -16.86
C ARG A 422 36.35 -0.58 -15.88
N ALA A 423 36.61 0.07 -14.74
CA ALA A 423 35.60 0.23 -13.69
C ALA A 423 34.42 1.14 -14.13
N ASP A 424 34.58 1.85 -15.25
CA ASP A 424 33.56 2.61 -15.97
C ASP A 424 32.67 1.76 -16.89
N GLU A 425 32.93 0.45 -17.00
CA GLU A 425 32.16 -0.53 -17.78
C GLU A 425 31.68 -1.68 -16.89
N GLU A 426 30.95 -1.38 -15.81
CA GLU A 426 30.46 -2.37 -14.84
C GLU A 426 29.34 -3.28 -15.41
N CYS A 427 29.46 -4.60 -15.22
CA CYS A 427 28.38 -5.54 -15.58
C CYS A 427 27.22 -5.51 -14.56
N THR A 428 27.54 -5.51 -13.25
CA THR A 428 26.53 -5.49 -12.18
C THR A 428 26.90 -4.48 -11.11
N LEU A 429 25.90 -3.70 -10.64
CA LEU A 429 26.06 -2.64 -9.63
C LEU A 429 26.79 -3.10 -8.35
N PRO A 430 26.50 -4.27 -7.73
CA PRO A 430 27.19 -4.71 -6.51
C PRO A 430 28.55 -5.35 -6.80
N GLY A 431 29.00 -5.39 -8.06
CA GLY A 431 30.20 -6.10 -8.47
C GLY A 431 31.50 -5.53 -7.90
N TRP A 432 31.58 -4.22 -7.68
CA TRP A 432 32.74 -3.60 -7.04
C TRP A 432 32.91 -4.09 -5.59
N TYR A 433 31.82 -4.27 -4.84
CA TYR A 433 31.87 -4.69 -3.44
C TYR A 433 32.44 -6.10 -3.31
N LEU A 434 32.02 -7.02 -4.17
CA LEU A 434 32.53 -8.39 -4.19
C LEU A 434 34.02 -8.43 -4.51
N ALA A 435 34.50 -7.58 -5.42
CA ALA A 435 35.92 -7.43 -5.71
C ALA A 435 36.71 -6.95 -4.49
N VAL A 436 36.23 -5.90 -3.83
CA VAL A 436 36.84 -5.36 -2.59
C VAL A 436 36.89 -6.44 -1.49
N ASP A 437 35.80 -7.14 -1.24
CA ASP A 437 35.71 -8.18 -0.20
C ASP A 437 36.65 -9.36 -0.47
N MET A 438 36.75 -9.82 -1.73
CA MET A 438 37.66 -10.92 -2.09
C MET A 438 39.14 -10.50 -1.98
N GLN A 439 39.48 -9.29 -2.43
CA GLN A 439 40.85 -8.78 -2.35
C GLN A 439 41.29 -8.58 -0.89
N LEU A 440 40.42 -8.02 -0.05
CA LEU A 440 40.71 -7.87 1.39
C LEU A 440 40.74 -9.22 2.12
N PHE A 441 39.96 -10.20 1.68
CA PHE A 441 40.07 -11.58 2.18
C PHE A 441 41.44 -12.19 1.90
N VAL A 442 41.99 -12.02 0.70
CA VAL A 442 43.35 -12.48 0.37
C VAL A 442 44.36 -11.86 1.33
N VAL A 443 44.29 -10.55 1.56
CA VAL A 443 45.17 -9.84 2.51
C VAL A 443 45.02 -10.40 3.93
N ALA A 444 43.79 -10.66 4.39
CA ALA A 444 43.55 -11.21 5.72
C ALA A 444 44.09 -12.64 5.90
N VAL A 445 44.01 -13.49 4.87
CA VAL A 445 44.59 -14.85 4.88
C VAL A 445 46.11 -14.79 4.89
N LEU A 446 46.73 -13.92 4.09
CA LEU A 446 48.19 -13.70 4.10
C LEU A 446 48.66 -13.20 5.47
N LEU A 447 47.96 -12.24 6.06
CA LEU A 447 48.26 -11.78 7.42
C LEU A 447 48.11 -12.91 8.44
N GLY A 448 47.03 -13.69 8.34
CA GLY A 448 46.81 -14.87 9.18
C GLY A 448 47.96 -15.88 9.11
N PHE A 449 48.48 -16.11 7.90
CA PHE A 449 49.66 -16.96 7.68
C PHE A 449 50.91 -16.39 8.36
N CYS A 450 51.22 -15.10 8.18
CA CYS A 450 52.34 -14.44 8.86
C CYS A 450 52.22 -14.54 10.40
N VAL A 451 51.02 -14.31 10.94
CA VAL A 451 50.73 -14.40 12.39
C VAL A 451 50.88 -15.84 12.91
N SER A 452 50.54 -16.84 12.09
CA SER A 452 50.74 -18.25 12.44
C SER A 452 52.21 -18.63 12.62
N LYS A 453 53.14 -17.93 11.93
CA LYS A 453 54.58 -18.13 12.02
C LYS A 453 55.25 -17.23 13.06
N TRP A 454 54.80 -15.99 13.17
CA TRP A 454 55.39 -14.96 14.02
C TRP A 454 54.30 -14.23 14.80
N LYS A 455 54.08 -14.63 16.06
CA LYS A 455 53.04 -14.02 16.91
C LYS A 455 53.34 -12.56 17.29
N THR A 456 54.62 -12.17 17.33
CA THR A 456 55.07 -10.82 17.73
C THR A 456 54.76 -9.74 16.70
N VAL A 457 54.66 -10.09 15.41
CA VAL A 457 54.42 -9.11 14.33
C VAL A 457 52.94 -8.77 14.12
N GLU A 458 52.03 -9.48 14.78
CA GLU A 458 50.58 -9.33 14.58
C GLU A 458 50.06 -7.92 14.86
N VAL A 459 50.43 -7.32 16.00
CA VAL A 459 49.98 -5.96 16.37
C VAL A 459 50.60 -4.89 15.46
N PRO A 460 51.92 -4.87 15.21
CA PRO A 460 52.52 -3.95 14.25
C PRO A 460 51.92 -4.02 12.84
N LEU A 461 51.60 -5.22 12.35
CA LEU A 461 50.99 -5.41 11.02
C LEU A 461 49.56 -4.88 10.96
N LEU A 462 48.71 -5.19 11.95
CA LEU A 462 47.35 -4.67 12.01
C LEU A 462 47.34 -3.13 12.16
N ALA A 463 48.23 -2.56 12.97
CA ALA A 463 48.36 -1.11 13.14
C ALA A 463 48.86 -0.43 11.85
N SER A 464 49.83 -1.04 11.16
CA SER A 464 50.33 -0.56 9.86
C SER A 464 49.23 -0.58 8.80
N LEU A 465 48.49 -1.69 8.69
CA LEU A 465 47.38 -1.82 7.74
C LEU A 465 46.26 -0.81 8.02
N LEU A 466 45.90 -0.59 9.29
CA LEU A 466 44.90 0.41 9.65
C LEU A 466 45.38 1.82 9.26
N THR A 467 46.62 2.17 9.62
CA THR A 467 47.21 3.47 9.26
C THR A 467 47.23 3.69 7.75
N LEU A 468 47.69 2.71 6.97
CA LEU A 468 47.68 2.80 5.50
C LEU A 468 46.26 2.91 4.93
N SER A 469 45.32 2.15 5.48
CA SER A 469 43.91 2.18 5.05
C SER A 469 43.18 3.49 5.35
N ILE A 470 43.73 4.32 6.23
CA ILE A 470 43.24 5.68 6.54
C ILE A 470 44.01 6.72 5.73
N ALA A 471 45.34 6.58 5.64
CA ALA A 471 46.18 7.54 4.93
C ALA A 471 45.95 7.55 3.41
N ILE A 472 45.84 6.38 2.78
CA ILE A 472 45.71 6.28 1.32
C ILE A 472 44.42 6.98 0.83
N PRO A 473 43.22 6.73 1.40
CA PRO A 473 42.02 7.43 0.97
C PRO A 473 42.07 8.95 1.16
N ALA A 474 42.70 9.41 2.25
CA ALA A 474 42.89 10.84 2.50
C ALA A 474 43.78 11.47 1.41
N VAL A 475 44.90 10.82 1.07
CA VAL A 475 45.81 11.29 0.01
C VAL A 475 45.14 11.28 -1.36
N VAL A 476 44.44 10.19 -1.73
CA VAL A 476 43.74 10.09 -3.02
C VAL A 476 42.66 11.16 -3.15
N THR A 477 41.89 11.41 -2.08
CA THR A 477 40.84 12.45 -2.07
C THR A 477 41.45 13.85 -2.17
N TYR A 478 42.56 14.10 -1.46
CA TYR A 478 43.24 15.39 -1.47
C TYR A 478 43.88 15.72 -2.82
N VAL A 479 44.62 14.77 -3.40
CA VAL A 479 45.31 14.95 -4.69
C VAL A 479 44.31 14.99 -5.84
N GLY A 480 43.30 14.11 -5.83
CA GLY A 480 42.28 14.04 -6.87
C GLY A 480 41.24 15.16 -6.82
N GLY A 481 41.17 15.94 -5.73
CA GLY A 481 40.17 16.98 -5.56
C GLY A 481 38.74 16.46 -5.51
N TYR A 482 38.56 15.20 -5.09
CA TYR A 482 37.26 14.54 -5.06
C TYR A 482 36.36 15.11 -3.93
N PRO A 483 35.03 15.08 -4.11
CA PRO A 483 34.10 15.51 -3.07
C PRO A 483 34.20 14.63 -1.81
N PRO A 484 33.83 15.15 -0.62
CA PRO A 484 33.84 14.40 0.64
C PRO A 484 32.91 13.18 0.64
N ILE A 485 31.89 13.21 -0.21
CA ILE A 485 30.81 12.24 -0.32
C ILE A 485 30.52 11.99 -1.80
N LEU A 486 29.91 10.84 -2.09
CA LEU A 486 29.43 10.53 -3.44
C LEU A 486 28.17 11.35 -3.73
N LYS A 487 28.20 12.22 -4.75
CA LYS A 487 27.12 13.16 -5.05
C LYS A 487 26.31 12.64 -6.25
N PHE A 488 25.12 12.12 -5.99
CA PHE A 488 24.23 11.56 -7.01
C PHE A 488 23.32 12.61 -7.66
N TYR A 489 23.88 13.66 -8.28
CA TYR A 489 23.08 14.74 -8.84
C TYR A 489 22.24 14.32 -10.07
N LEU A 490 21.05 14.91 -10.24
CA LEU A 490 20.09 14.58 -11.30
C LEU A 490 20.69 14.74 -12.72
N ASN A 491 21.57 15.72 -12.94
CA ASN A 491 22.09 16.00 -14.28
C ASN A 491 23.05 14.94 -14.83
N TYR A 492 23.67 14.13 -13.98
CA TYR A 492 24.60 13.09 -14.43
C TYR A 492 24.32 11.72 -13.80
N ILE A 493 23.22 11.57 -13.06
CA ILE A 493 22.77 10.27 -12.53
C ILE A 493 22.61 9.24 -13.65
N HIS A 494 22.16 9.65 -14.83
CA HIS A 494 22.02 8.75 -15.98
C HIS A 494 23.34 8.13 -16.46
N ARG A 495 24.49 8.60 -15.96
CA ARG A 495 25.83 8.09 -16.29
C ARG A 495 26.76 8.04 -15.07
N TYR A 496 26.24 7.85 -13.86
CA TYR A 496 27.06 7.88 -12.62
C TYR A 496 28.25 6.90 -12.66
N TRP A 497 28.14 5.77 -13.35
CA TRP A 497 29.22 4.77 -13.43
C TRP A 497 30.43 5.25 -14.23
N LYS A 498 30.28 6.33 -15.01
CA LYS A 498 31.38 7.02 -15.70
C LYS A 498 31.91 8.22 -14.93
N ALA A 499 31.29 8.58 -13.79
CA ALA A 499 31.73 9.71 -13.00
C ALA A 499 33.05 9.40 -12.29
N ASP A 500 34.02 10.30 -12.39
CA ASP A 500 35.38 10.08 -11.89
C ASP A 500 35.44 9.84 -10.38
N ASP A 501 34.55 10.48 -9.61
CA ASP A 501 34.44 10.32 -8.17
C ASP A 501 33.91 8.93 -7.77
N TYR A 502 32.96 8.38 -8.55
CA TYR A 502 32.52 6.99 -8.39
C TYR A 502 33.64 6.00 -8.72
N VAL A 503 34.25 6.13 -9.91
CA VAL A 503 35.26 5.19 -10.40
C VAL A 503 36.50 5.20 -9.52
N ASN A 504 37.05 6.37 -9.19
CA ASN A 504 38.36 6.47 -8.54
C ASN A 504 38.28 6.70 -7.03
N ALA A 505 37.25 7.38 -6.52
CA ALA A 505 37.11 7.68 -5.10
C ALA A 505 36.22 6.70 -4.32
N TYR A 506 35.37 5.92 -5.00
CA TYR A 506 34.40 5.03 -4.34
C TYR A 506 34.70 3.53 -4.51
N THR A 507 34.89 3.03 -5.74
CA THR A 507 34.93 1.58 -6.03
C THR A 507 36.27 0.88 -5.71
N LYS A 508 37.37 1.63 -5.61
CA LYS A 508 38.71 1.05 -5.41
C LYS A 508 38.88 0.47 -4.00
N THR A 509 39.56 -0.67 -3.90
CA THR A 509 39.72 -1.42 -2.63
C THR A 509 40.40 -0.63 -1.52
N HIS A 510 41.43 0.13 -1.86
CA HIS A 510 42.15 0.94 -0.87
C HIS A 510 41.26 2.05 -0.29
N MET A 511 40.23 2.51 -1.01
CA MET A 511 39.25 3.51 -0.53
C MET A 511 38.29 2.96 0.54
N ARG A 512 38.24 1.64 0.72
CA ARG A 512 37.28 0.91 1.58
C ARG A 512 37.94 -0.09 2.54
N ALA A 513 39.27 -0.10 2.65
CA ALA A 513 39.99 -1.09 3.44
C ALA A 513 39.82 -0.91 4.97
N ALA A 514 39.68 0.32 5.48
CA ALA A 514 39.67 0.60 6.92
C ALA A 514 38.55 -0.13 7.70
N PRO A 515 37.28 -0.13 7.26
CA PRO A 515 36.21 -0.91 7.93
C PRO A 515 36.51 -2.41 8.05
N TYR A 516 37.12 -3.01 7.02
CA TYR A 516 37.48 -4.43 7.04
C TYR A 516 38.56 -4.73 8.08
N VAL A 517 39.62 -3.91 8.11
CA VAL A 517 40.72 -4.04 9.10
C VAL A 517 40.21 -3.83 10.52
N MET A 518 39.30 -2.85 10.73
CA MET A 518 38.62 -2.65 12.02
C MET A 518 37.83 -3.89 12.46
N GLY A 519 37.17 -4.58 11.53
CA GLY A 519 36.55 -5.89 11.78
C GLY A 519 37.53 -6.95 12.24
N MET A 520 38.72 -7.03 11.61
CA MET A 520 39.79 -7.96 12.02
C MET A 520 40.31 -7.65 13.44
N ILE A 521 40.55 -6.37 13.74
CA ILE A 521 40.97 -5.91 15.07
C ILE A 521 39.90 -6.28 16.12
N THR A 522 38.62 -6.08 15.78
CA THR A 522 37.49 -6.43 16.65
C THR A 522 37.44 -7.92 16.93
N ALA A 523 37.66 -8.77 15.92
CA ALA A 523 37.73 -10.22 16.10
C ALA A 523 38.86 -10.63 17.05
N LYS A 524 40.03 -9.99 16.97
CA LYS A 524 41.15 -10.22 17.89
C LYS A 524 40.79 -9.84 19.33
N ILE A 525 40.22 -8.66 19.53
CA ILE A 525 39.80 -8.17 20.85
C ILE A 525 38.79 -9.14 21.45
N TYR A 526 37.74 -9.49 20.69
CA TYR A 526 36.73 -10.46 21.10
C TYR A 526 37.35 -11.82 21.46
N PHE A 527 38.23 -12.36 20.62
CA PHE A 527 38.90 -13.63 20.87
C PHE A 527 39.70 -13.63 22.18
N LYS A 528 40.46 -12.56 22.45
CA LYS A 528 41.26 -12.39 23.66
C LYS A 528 40.40 -12.23 24.92
N LEU A 529 39.32 -11.45 24.85
CA LEU A 529 38.42 -11.21 25.97
C LEU A 529 37.56 -12.44 26.30
N LYS A 530 37.07 -13.14 25.27
CA LYS A 530 36.34 -14.41 25.43
C LYS A 530 37.21 -15.50 26.04
N GLY A 531 38.47 -15.61 25.62
CA GLY A 531 39.43 -16.53 26.25
C GLY A 531 39.67 -16.26 27.74
N LYS A 532 39.48 -15.01 28.20
CA LYS A 532 39.56 -14.60 29.61
C LYS A 532 38.22 -14.68 30.36
N LYS A 533 37.14 -15.15 29.72
CA LYS A 533 35.77 -15.11 30.26
C LYS A 533 35.39 -13.72 30.79
N PHE A 534 35.87 -12.68 30.10
CA PHE A 534 35.61 -11.30 30.50
C PHE A 534 34.21 -10.89 30.05
N GLU A 535 33.46 -10.24 30.95
CA GLU A 535 32.12 -9.71 30.69
C GLU A 535 32.05 -8.23 31.09
N PHE A 536 31.36 -7.41 30.29
CA PHE A 536 31.17 -5.99 30.60
C PHE A 536 30.10 -5.79 31.69
N SER A 537 30.29 -4.77 32.54
CA SER A 537 29.24 -4.36 33.49
C SER A 537 28.06 -3.70 32.76
N LYS A 538 26.85 -3.83 33.31
CA LYS A 538 25.62 -3.26 32.72
C LYS A 538 25.71 -1.74 32.40
N PRO A 539 26.32 -0.88 33.24
CA PRO A 539 26.49 0.54 32.91
C PRO A 539 27.40 0.77 31.70
N VAL A 540 28.46 -0.03 31.56
CA VAL A 540 29.38 0.05 30.42
C VAL A 540 28.67 -0.39 29.14
N LEU A 541 27.86 -1.46 29.20
CA LEU A 541 27.04 -1.88 28.07
C LEU A 541 26.09 -0.76 27.62
N PHE A 542 25.36 -0.15 28.55
CA PHE A 542 24.47 0.99 28.25
C PHE A 542 25.21 2.13 27.54
N LEU A 543 26.40 2.52 28.04
CA LEU A 543 27.23 3.55 27.40
C LEU A 543 27.69 3.15 25.99
N MET A 544 28.05 1.88 25.78
CA MET A 544 28.43 1.36 24.46
C MET A 544 27.25 1.40 23.47
N ALA A 545 26.02 1.16 23.92
CA ALA A 545 24.82 1.30 23.08
C ALA A 545 24.56 2.75 22.67
N VAL A 546 24.65 3.70 23.61
CA VAL A 546 24.57 5.15 23.28
C VAL A 546 25.61 5.52 22.26
N THR A 547 26.86 5.13 22.52
CA THR A 547 27.99 5.47 21.68
C THR A 547 27.78 4.93 20.28
N THR A 548 27.31 3.69 20.15
CA THR A 548 26.96 3.11 18.84
C THR A 548 25.91 3.95 18.12
N PHE A 549 24.80 4.26 18.79
CA PHE A 549 23.69 5.02 18.18
C PHE A 549 24.15 6.41 17.73
N VAL A 550 24.82 7.15 18.62
CA VAL A 550 25.29 8.52 18.35
C VAL A 550 26.30 8.54 17.20
N LEU A 551 27.25 7.60 17.17
CA LEU A 551 28.24 7.54 16.09
C LEU A 551 27.62 7.11 14.76
N ALA A 552 26.71 6.14 14.76
CA ALA A 552 26.06 5.66 13.53
C ALA A 552 25.15 6.74 12.91
N GLU A 553 24.19 7.26 13.68
CA GLU A 553 23.26 8.29 13.22
C GLU A 553 23.99 9.61 12.92
N GLY A 554 24.91 10.03 13.80
CA GLY A 554 25.69 11.24 13.60
C GLY A 554 26.50 11.21 12.29
N THR A 555 27.05 10.04 11.92
CA THR A 555 27.79 9.91 10.65
C THR A 555 26.86 9.98 9.44
N LEU A 556 25.62 9.45 9.54
CA LEU A 556 24.65 9.53 8.44
C LEU A 556 24.20 10.97 8.19
N PHE A 557 23.83 11.72 9.22
CA PHE A 557 23.31 13.09 9.10
C PHE A 557 24.38 14.18 8.90
N SER A 558 25.63 13.92 9.30
CA SER A 558 26.72 14.90 9.15
C SER A 558 27.07 15.24 7.69
N ALA A 559 26.54 14.49 6.71
CA ALA A 559 26.73 14.78 5.29
C ALA A 559 25.89 15.96 4.77
N TRP A 560 24.89 16.41 5.54
CA TRP A 560 23.93 17.44 5.14
C TRP A 560 24.56 18.69 4.51
N PRO A 561 25.56 19.33 5.13
CA PRO A 561 26.11 20.58 4.59
C PRO A 561 26.78 20.40 3.22
N PHE A 562 27.31 19.21 2.93
CA PHE A 562 27.99 18.94 1.66
C PHE A 562 27.04 18.72 0.48
N PHE A 563 25.75 18.46 0.74
CA PHE A 563 24.69 18.40 -0.28
C PHE A 563 24.02 19.76 -0.51
N GLN A 564 23.96 20.62 0.52
CA GLN A 564 23.44 21.98 0.39
C GLN A 564 24.39 22.89 -0.41
N ASN A 565 25.70 22.66 -0.28
CA ASN A 565 26.70 23.45 -1.00
C ASN A 565 27.14 22.75 -2.29
N VAL A 566 26.85 23.39 -3.43
CA VAL A 566 27.29 22.91 -4.75
C VAL A 566 28.81 22.95 -4.84
N VAL A 567 29.43 24.00 -4.28
CA VAL A 567 30.88 24.16 -4.20
C VAL A 567 31.44 23.20 -3.15
N ASN A 568 32.42 22.40 -3.55
CA ASN A 568 33.08 21.48 -2.63
C ASN A 568 33.89 22.26 -1.59
N PRO A 569 33.92 21.81 -0.33
CA PRO A 569 34.75 22.42 0.70
C PRO A 569 36.23 22.28 0.34
N SER A 570 37.10 22.93 1.12
CA SER A 570 38.55 22.86 0.89
C SER A 570 39.03 21.41 0.78
N ARG A 571 40.02 21.15 -0.08
CA ARG A 571 40.53 19.79 -0.36
C ARG A 571 40.92 19.03 0.91
N LEU A 572 41.39 19.75 1.93
CA LEU A 572 41.71 19.20 3.24
C LEU A 572 40.46 18.69 3.97
N VAL A 573 39.38 19.49 4.02
CA VAL A 573 38.11 19.08 4.63
C VAL A 573 37.51 17.88 3.90
N SER A 574 37.55 17.88 2.56
CA SER A 574 37.07 16.76 1.74
C SER A 574 37.81 15.46 2.04
N ALA A 575 39.14 15.52 2.13
CA ALA A 575 39.99 14.37 2.43
C ALA A 575 39.76 13.81 3.83
N LEU A 576 39.66 14.69 4.83
CA LEU A 576 39.38 14.30 6.21
C LEU A 576 38.00 13.65 6.32
N TYR A 577 36.95 14.31 5.82
CA TYR A 577 35.59 13.79 5.97
C TYR A 577 35.36 12.46 5.24
N SER A 578 35.81 12.35 3.98
CA SER A 578 35.67 11.11 3.19
C SER A 578 36.32 9.91 3.89
N THR A 579 37.39 10.14 4.64
CA THR A 579 38.12 9.08 5.32
C THR A 579 37.51 8.77 6.70
N PHE A 580 37.35 9.80 7.54
CA PHE A 580 36.93 9.62 8.92
C PHE A 580 35.46 9.18 9.05
N SER A 581 34.57 9.59 8.16
CA SER A 581 33.17 9.12 8.15
C SER A 581 33.09 7.58 8.10
N LYS A 582 33.89 6.94 7.23
CA LYS A 582 33.97 5.48 7.11
C LYS A 582 34.53 4.82 8.38
N VAL A 583 35.53 5.45 9.00
CA VAL A 583 36.17 4.97 10.24
C VAL A 583 35.21 5.07 11.42
N VAL A 584 34.49 6.19 11.56
CA VAL A 584 33.52 6.42 12.63
C VAL A 584 32.35 5.44 12.51
N TRP A 585 31.83 5.21 11.31
CA TRP A 585 30.81 4.19 11.06
C TRP A 585 31.31 2.79 11.45
N ALA A 586 32.52 2.42 11.01
CA ALA A 586 33.12 1.14 11.35
C ALA A 586 33.30 0.99 12.86
N LEU A 587 33.75 2.04 13.55
CA LEU A 587 33.90 2.06 15.01
C LEU A 587 32.55 1.81 15.71
N ALA A 588 31.47 2.45 15.26
CA ALA A 588 30.13 2.20 15.77
C ALA A 588 29.76 0.71 15.67
N MET A 589 29.97 0.09 14.51
CA MET A 589 29.72 -1.34 14.31
C MET A 589 30.62 -2.23 15.16
N CYS A 590 31.90 -1.88 15.35
CA CYS A 590 32.83 -2.61 16.20
C CYS A 590 32.41 -2.57 17.68
N VAL A 591 32.00 -1.40 18.19
CA VAL A 591 31.48 -1.22 19.55
C VAL A 591 30.20 -2.04 19.73
N PHE A 592 29.30 -2.02 18.74
CA PHE A 592 28.09 -2.81 18.75
C PHE A 592 28.36 -4.32 18.87
N ILE A 593 29.28 -4.84 18.04
CA ILE A 593 29.66 -6.26 18.02
C ILE A 593 30.25 -6.70 19.37
N LEU A 594 31.17 -5.91 19.94
CA LEU A 594 31.81 -6.24 21.22
C LEU A 594 30.84 -6.16 22.40
N GLY A 595 29.99 -5.13 22.45
CA GLY A 595 29.00 -4.96 23.51
C GLY A 595 27.98 -6.09 23.53
N HIS A 596 27.49 -6.52 22.36
CA HIS A 596 26.54 -7.63 22.27
C HIS A 596 27.18 -8.98 22.59
N SER A 597 28.39 -9.24 22.09
CA SER A 597 29.04 -10.55 22.22
C SER A 597 29.66 -10.84 23.59
N LEU A 598 29.96 -9.83 24.42
CA LEU A 598 30.66 -9.95 25.71
C LEU A 598 29.82 -9.45 26.91
N GLY A 599 28.49 -9.46 26.82
CA GLY A 599 27.65 -9.05 27.94
C GLY A 599 26.15 -8.94 27.66
N GLY A 600 25.72 -8.99 26.40
CA GLY A 600 24.31 -8.97 26.02
C GLY A 600 23.63 -7.64 26.34
N LEU A 601 23.51 -6.77 25.34
CA LEU A 601 22.70 -5.57 25.45
C LEU A 601 21.23 -6.00 25.51
N GLY A 602 20.64 -6.05 26.71
CA GLY A 602 19.33 -6.70 27.01
C GLY A 602 18.18 -6.39 26.03
N PHE A 603 18.31 -5.38 25.20
CA PHE A 603 17.56 -5.24 23.95
C PHE A 603 18.38 -4.38 22.95
N PRO A 604 18.38 -4.68 21.63
CA PRO A 604 17.55 -5.64 20.90
C PRO A 604 18.22 -7.00 20.68
N THR A 605 19.15 -7.44 21.54
CA THR A 605 19.92 -8.68 21.34
C THR A 605 19.05 -9.91 21.07
N GLU A 606 17.96 -10.11 21.83
CA GLU A 606 17.04 -11.24 21.65
C GLU A 606 16.26 -11.16 20.33
N SER A 607 15.92 -9.95 19.89
CA SER A 607 15.26 -9.71 18.61
C SER A 607 16.21 -10.03 17.46
N LEU A 608 17.42 -9.48 17.46
CA LEU A 608 18.43 -9.70 16.41
C LEU A 608 18.94 -11.15 16.36
N ALA A 609 18.90 -11.86 17.49
CA ALA A 609 19.22 -13.29 17.58
C ALA A 609 18.04 -14.20 17.23
N SER A 610 16.90 -13.65 16.80
CA SER A 610 15.71 -14.42 16.43
C SER A 610 15.99 -15.43 15.31
N ARG A 611 15.35 -16.60 15.42
CA ARG A 611 15.39 -17.65 14.39
C ARG A 611 14.79 -17.19 13.06
N LEU A 612 13.97 -16.13 13.06
CA LEU A 612 13.39 -15.55 11.83
C LEU A 612 14.47 -15.08 10.85
N TYR A 613 15.61 -14.56 11.34
CA TYR A 613 16.67 -14.04 10.48
C TYR A 613 17.56 -15.11 9.86
N VAL A 614 17.48 -16.35 10.35
CA VAL A 614 18.35 -17.46 9.91
C VAL A 614 18.20 -17.77 8.42
N PRO A 615 17.00 -17.98 7.85
CA PRO A 615 16.85 -18.21 6.41
C PRO A 615 17.32 -17.00 5.58
N PHE A 616 16.98 -15.77 5.98
CA PHE A 616 17.33 -14.56 5.23
C PHE A 616 18.83 -14.25 5.24
N ASN A 617 19.51 -14.49 6.36
CA ASN A 617 20.96 -14.35 6.46
C ASN A 617 21.70 -15.27 5.47
N ARG A 618 21.19 -16.49 5.26
CA ARG A 618 21.77 -17.44 4.29
C ARG A 618 21.53 -17.00 2.84
N LEU A 619 20.46 -16.26 2.56
CA LEU A 619 20.09 -15.75 1.23
C LEU A 619 20.65 -14.35 0.93
N THR A 620 21.34 -13.71 1.87
CA THR A 620 21.78 -12.31 1.75
C THR A 620 22.70 -12.06 0.54
N LEU A 621 23.57 -13.00 0.17
CA LEU A 621 24.41 -12.87 -1.04
C LEU A 621 23.58 -12.90 -2.34
N LEU A 622 22.56 -13.77 -2.40
CA LEU A 622 21.65 -13.83 -3.55
C LEU A 622 20.82 -12.54 -3.64
N ALA A 623 20.30 -12.07 -2.50
CA ALA A 623 19.58 -10.82 -2.43
C ALA A 623 20.43 -9.65 -2.94
N LEU A 624 21.70 -9.54 -2.52
CA LEU A 624 22.64 -8.50 -2.98
C LEU A 624 22.83 -8.50 -4.50
N LEU A 625 22.94 -9.68 -5.11
CA LEU A 625 23.22 -9.83 -6.54
C LEU A 625 22.00 -9.61 -7.43
N ILE A 626 20.82 -10.08 -7.00
CA ILE A 626 19.62 -10.12 -7.85
C ILE A 626 18.84 -8.81 -7.81
N HIS A 627 18.75 -8.12 -6.66
CA HIS A 627 17.86 -6.96 -6.55
C HIS A 627 18.20 -5.79 -7.49
N PRO A 628 19.48 -5.39 -7.73
CA PRO A 628 19.78 -4.25 -8.59
C PRO A 628 19.46 -4.57 -10.05
N ILE A 629 19.67 -5.83 -10.44
CA ILE A 629 19.26 -6.36 -11.74
C ILE A 629 17.74 -6.18 -11.84
N VAL A 630 16.94 -6.79 -10.98
CA VAL A 630 15.47 -6.67 -11.07
C VAL A 630 14.99 -5.21 -11.12
N GLN A 631 15.56 -4.33 -10.28
CA GLN A 631 15.18 -2.92 -10.22
C GLN A 631 15.51 -2.14 -11.51
N ILE A 632 16.72 -2.32 -12.06
CA ILE A 632 17.14 -1.66 -13.31
C ILE A 632 16.34 -2.20 -14.49
N HIS A 633 16.04 -3.51 -14.52
CA HIS A 633 15.30 -4.10 -15.63
C HIS A 633 13.86 -3.67 -15.69
N MET A 634 13.18 -3.59 -14.54
CA MET A 634 11.87 -2.98 -14.48
C MET A 634 11.89 -1.60 -15.12
N PHE A 635 12.87 -0.78 -14.72
CA PHE A 635 12.99 0.58 -15.21
C PHE A 635 13.16 0.63 -16.74
N LEU A 636 14.08 -0.18 -17.29
CA LEU A 636 14.38 -0.18 -18.73
C LEU A 636 13.21 -0.68 -19.60
N GLY A 637 12.27 -1.43 -19.00
CA GLY A 637 11.04 -1.91 -19.67
C GLY A 637 9.88 -0.91 -19.68
N LEU A 638 9.96 0.18 -18.92
CA LEU A 638 8.86 1.15 -18.80
C LEU A 638 8.48 1.76 -20.15
N ARG A 639 7.17 1.84 -20.40
CA ARG A 639 6.59 2.41 -21.63
C ARG A 639 6.18 3.86 -21.49
N HIS A 640 6.08 4.36 -20.26
CA HIS A 640 5.65 5.71 -19.89
C HIS A 640 6.55 6.27 -18.77
N PRO A 641 6.79 7.59 -18.71
CA PRO A 641 7.49 8.23 -17.59
C PRO A 641 6.67 8.12 -16.30
N LEU A 642 7.34 8.12 -15.14
CA LEU A 642 6.67 7.92 -13.85
C LEU A 642 6.28 9.24 -13.17
N PHE A 643 5.16 9.25 -12.46
CA PHE A 643 4.84 10.34 -11.54
C PHE A 643 5.43 10.07 -10.16
N ILE A 644 6.13 11.07 -9.61
CA ILE A 644 6.72 11.04 -8.29
C ILE A 644 5.77 11.61 -7.25
N SER A 645 5.56 10.86 -6.18
CA SER A 645 4.89 11.35 -4.97
C SER A 645 5.71 10.94 -3.75
N PHE A 646 5.45 11.57 -2.60
CA PHE A 646 6.02 11.15 -1.32
C PHE A 646 5.89 9.63 -1.11
N TRP A 647 4.71 9.09 -1.43
CA TRP A 647 4.46 7.65 -1.41
C TRP A 647 5.23 6.88 -2.50
N ALA A 648 5.43 7.43 -3.70
CA ALA A 648 6.19 6.73 -4.74
C ALA A 648 7.68 6.63 -4.39
N ILE A 649 8.30 7.66 -3.81
CA ILE A 649 9.73 7.70 -3.48
C ILE A 649 10.04 6.95 -2.17
N ASP A 650 9.24 7.16 -1.13
CA ASP A 650 9.56 6.67 0.22
C ASP A 650 8.87 5.32 0.55
N VAL A 651 7.90 4.88 -0.26
CA VAL A 651 7.15 3.60 -0.10
C VAL A 651 7.08 2.78 -1.39
N GLY A 652 6.85 3.44 -2.54
CA GLY A 652 6.71 2.85 -3.88
C GLY A 652 8.03 2.36 -4.47
N THR A 653 9.13 2.70 -3.81
CA THR A 653 10.42 2.07 -4.00
C THR A 653 10.30 0.56 -3.76
N LEU A 654 9.56 0.05 -2.78
CA LEU A 654 9.49 -1.39 -2.53
C LEU A 654 8.49 -2.17 -3.41
N LEU A 655 7.62 -1.49 -4.18
CA LEU A 655 6.36 -2.09 -4.65
C LEU A 655 6.07 -2.06 -6.16
N ARG A 656 7.02 -1.69 -7.02
CA ARG A 656 6.72 -1.61 -8.45
C ARG A 656 7.28 -2.84 -9.17
N ASN A 657 6.36 -3.63 -9.76
CA ASN A 657 6.54 -4.52 -10.91
C ASN A 657 5.15 -5.02 -11.36
N SER A 658 4.41 -4.19 -12.09
CA SER A 658 3.25 -4.64 -12.86
C SER A 658 2.89 -3.60 -13.94
N ASP A 659 3.26 -3.88 -15.20
CA ASP A 659 2.99 -3.08 -16.40
C ASP A 659 1.52 -3.15 -16.88
N LYS A 660 0.53 -3.13 -15.99
CA LYS A 660 -0.90 -3.19 -16.42
C LYS A 660 -1.85 -2.19 -15.77
N ALA A 661 -1.35 -1.23 -14.97
CA ALA A 661 -2.23 -0.31 -14.22
C ALA A 661 -2.21 1.17 -14.64
N ASP A 662 -1.39 1.58 -15.63
CA ASP A 662 -1.24 3.00 -15.98
C ASP A 662 -2.03 3.44 -17.24
N TYR A 663 -2.96 2.63 -17.78
CA TYR A 663 -3.68 2.95 -19.03
C TYR A 663 -5.04 3.68 -18.87
N CYS A 664 -5.46 4.12 -17.69
CA CYS A 664 -6.76 4.78 -17.52
C CYS A 664 -6.69 6.03 -16.66
N LYS A 665 -5.83 6.99 -17.03
CA LYS A 665 -5.80 8.29 -16.37
C LYS A 665 -5.20 9.43 -17.19
N GLN A 666 -5.65 9.62 -18.43
CA GLN A 666 -5.52 10.90 -19.15
C GLN A 666 -6.42 10.86 -20.38
N ASP A 667 -7.47 11.69 -20.38
CA ASP A 667 -8.43 12.07 -21.45
C ASP A 667 -9.82 12.26 -20.81
N TYR A 668 -10.58 13.37 -20.84
CA TYR A 668 -10.56 14.64 -21.58
C TYR A 668 -11.13 15.73 -20.66
N VAL A 669 -10.43 16.86 -20.52
CA VAL A 669 -11.05 18.17 -20.25
C VAL A 669 -10.93 18.97 -21.54
N SER A 670 -11.93 18.86 -22.41
CA SER A 670 -12.16 19.78 -23.53
C SER A 670 -13.59 19.59 -24.03
N SER A 671 -14.52 20.31 -23.40
CA SER A 671 -15.80 20.66 -24.00
C SER A 671 -16.40 21.85 -23.26
N MET A 672 -15.96 23.05 -23.63
CA MET A 672 -16.75 24.25 -23.39
C MET A 672 -16.72 25.13 -24.63
N LEU A 673 -17.93 25.49 -25.09
CA LEU A 673 -18.31 26.50 -26.10
C LEU A 673 -18.18 26.01 -27.56
N ILE A 674 -19.20 26.08 -28.43
CA ILE A 674 -20.09 27.21 -28.77
C ILE A 674 -21.39 26.66 -29.40
N GLU A 675 -22.57 27.18 -29.00
CA GLU A 675 -23.55 27.76 -29.93
C GLU A 675 -24.62 28.60 -29.20
N GLN A 676 -24.95 29.74 -29.81
CA GLN A 676 -25.79 30.83 -29.33
C GLN A 676 -27.28 30.60 -29.65
N SER A 677 -28.20 31.13 -28.84
CA SER A 677 -29.18 32.16 -29.28
C SER A 677 -30.16 32.62 -28.17
N SER A 678 -30.12 33.93 -27.92
CA SER A 678 -31.20 34.89 -27.59
C SER A 678 -32.58 34.43 -27.08
N GLN A 679 -33.01 34.99 -25.92
CA GLN A 679 -34.15 35.94 -25.82
C GLN A 679 -34.26 36.63 -24.44
N GLU A 680 -34.89 37.81 -24.43
CA GLU A 680 -34.85 38.94 -23.49
C GLU A 680 -35.84 38.92 -22.29
N ILE A 681 -35.42 39.46 -21.12
CA ILE A 681 -36.00 40.56 -20.26
C ILE A 681 -37.43 40.37 -19.62
N PRO A 682 -37.82 40.95 -18.43
CA PRO A 682 -37.13 41.27 -17.15
C PRO A 682 -37.99 41.18 -15.83
N GLY A 683 -37.37 41.50 -14.67
CA GLY A 683 -38.02 42.08 -13.46
C GLY A 683 -38.08 41.14 -12.24
N ARG A 684 -37.90 41.54 -10.96
CA ARG A 684 -38.03 42.83 -10.26
C ARG A 684 -37.47 42.69 -8.82
N LEU A 685 -36.86 43.77 -8.27
CA LEU A 685 -36.94 44.34 -6.90
C LEU A 685 -36.73 43.43 -5.64
N SER A 686 -36.21 43.85 -4.49
CA SER A 686 -35.53 45.04 -3.91
C SER A 686 -35.45 44.85 -2.37
N ARG A 687 -34.65 45.68 -1.69
CA ARG A 687 -34.53 45.95 -0.22
C ARG A 687 -33.65 44.97 0.56
N SER A 688 -32.52 45.37 1.14
CA SER A 688 -32.16 46.50 2.04
C SER A 688 -32.77 46.41 3.45
N GLN A 689 -31.94 46.11 4.45
CA GLN A 689 -31.87 46.90 5.68
C GLN A 689 -30.54 46.68 6.40
N THR A 690 -29.84 47.80 6.56
CA THR A 690 -28.72 48.10 7.43
C THR A 690 -29.12 48.05 8.91
N VAL A 691 -28.13 47.94 9.81
CA VAL A 691 -27.86 48.82 10.98
C VAL A 691 -27.10 48.07 12.09
N GLN A 692 -25.78 48.30 12.12
CA GLN A 692 -25.05 49.07 13.16
C GLN A 692 -24.55 48.41 14.46
N ASP A 693 -23.21 48.43 14.55
CA ASP A 693 -22.31 48.74 15.67
C ASP A 693 -22.61 48.26 17.11
N ARG A 694 -21.65 47.54 17.68
CA ARG A 694 -20.80 48.14 18.73
C ARG A 694 -19.50 47.37 19.00
N HIS A 695 -18.42 48.14 19.03
CA HIS A 695 -17.12 47.83 19.63
C HIS A 695 -17.25 47.55 21.13
N GLU A 696 -16.42 46.63 21.65
CA GLU A 696 -15.66 46.89 22.88
C GLU A 696 -14.40 46.00 22.94
N SER A 697 -13.28 46.68 23.10
CA SER A 697 -11.92 46.17 23.28
C SER A 697 -11.58 46.16 24.77
N VAL A 698 -10.99 45.07 25.28
CA VAL A 698 -10.16 45.11 26.49
C VAL A 698 -8.90 44.27 26.26
N ALA A 699 -7.76 44.92 26.40
CA ALA A 699 -6.41 44.38 26.32
C ALA A 699 -5.84 44.04 27.71
N VAL A 700 -4.60 43.54 27.72
CA VAL A 700 -3.62 43.36 28.82
C VAL A 700 -3.54 41.89 29.30
N GLY A 701 -2.38 41.23 29.37
CA GLY A 701 -1.00 41.68 29.24
C GLY A 701 -0.01 40.50 29.18
N ALA A 702 1.21 40.84 28.78
CA ALA A 702 2.34 39.97 28.46
C ALA A 702 3.03 39.33 29.68
N SER A 703 3.75 38.22 29.45
CA SER A 703 5.12 38.05 29.95
C SER A 703 5.87 36.99 29.12
N LEU A 704 7.07 37.34 28.66
CA LEU A 704 8.04 36.53 27.95
C LEU A 704 9.35 36.61 28.73
N GLU A 705 9.89 35.53 29.28
CA GLU A 705 11.31 35.43 29.65
C GLU A 705 11.87 33.99 29.61
N VAL A 706 12.89 33.83 28.76
CA VAL A 706 14.25 33.26 28.98
C VAL A 706 14.48 31.74 29.15
N LEU A 707 15.34 31.26 28.24
CA LEU A 707 16.09 29.99 28.16
C LEU A 707 16.83 29.57 29.45
N THR A 708 16.86 28.26 29.75
CA THR A 708 18.13 27.54 30.06
C THR A 708 18.07 26.04 29.75
N SER A 709 19.09 25.61 28.99
CA SER A 709 19.67 24.29 28.74
C SER A 709 19.38 23.10 29.68
N ASN A 710 19.15 21.91 29.10
CA ASN A 710 19.62 20.65 29.70
C ASN A 710 19.92 19.57 28.62
N PRO A 711 21.19 19.34 28.24
CA PRO A 711 21.56 18.40 27.17
C PRO A 711 21.41 16.91 27.56
N PHE A 712 21.01 16.60 28.80
CA PHE A 712 20.85 15.23 29.29
C PHE A 712 19.51 14.58 28.92
N ARG A 713 18.45 15.34 28.62
CA ARG A 713 17.11 14.79 28.28
C ARG A 713 17.01 14.28 26.85
N SER A 714 17.69 14.90 25.90
CA SER A 714 17.69 14.46 24.49
C SER A 714 18.44 13.13 24.30
N LEU A 715 19.48 12.88 25.10
CA LEU A 715 20.20 11.59 25.08
C LEU A 715 19.34 10.44 25.66
N VAL A 716 18.50 10.70 26.67
CA VAL A 716 17.64 9.68 27.29
C VAL A 716 16.42 9.32 26.43
N ALA A 717 15.89 10.27 25.64
CA ALA A 717 14.82 10.01 24.67
C ALA A 717 15.29 9.09 23.52
N ILE A 718 16.55 9.26 23.11
CA ILE A 718 17.21 8.43 22.09
C ILE A 718 17.43 6.99 22.58
N MET A 719 17.63 6.77 23.88
CA MET A 719 17.89 5.44 24.45
C MET A 719 16.65 4.61 24.77
N LYS A 720 15.49 5.24 24.97
CA LYS A 720 14.25 4.56 25.43
C LYS A 720 13.47 3.85 24.32
N CYS A 721 13.66 4.22 23.05
CA CYS A 721 12.98 3.58 21.92
C CYS A 721 13.50 2.17 21.61
N SER A 722 14.65 1.81 22.15
CA SER A 722 15.37 0.60 21.80
C SER A 722 15.52 -0.35 22.98
N THR A 723 14.56 -0.48 23.91
CA THR A 723 14.64 -1.52 24.98
C THR A 723 13.38 -2.33 25.38
N LEU A 724 12.19 -2.12 24.79
CA LEU A 724 10.90 -2.44 25.47
C LEU A 724 10.06 -3.63 24.94
N SER A 725 10.47 -4.39 23.92
CA SER A 725 9.54 -5.30 23.21
C SER A 725 9.45 -6.77 23.66
N VAL A 726 10.01 -7.22 24.81
CA VAL A 726 10.17 -8.70 25.01
C VAL A 726 9.55 -9.35 26.28
N PHE A 727 9.13 -8.64 27.33
CA PHE A 727 8.91 -9.30 28.65
C PHE A 727 7.46 -9.61 29.12
N SER A 728 6.38 -9.28 28.39
CA SER A 728 5.07 -9.09 29.03
C SER A 728 4.02 -10.23 28.97
N VAL A 729 4.24 -11.36 28.30
CA VAL A 729 3.12 -12.21 27.80
C VAL A 729 2.73 -13.44 28.66
N LEU A 730 3.45 -13.79 29.74
CA LEU A 730 3.32 -15.15 30.32
C LEU A 730 2.30 -15.39 31.46
N CYS A 731 1.56 -14.40 31.99
CA CYS A 731 0.94 -14.55 33.32
C CYS A 731 -0.59 -14.66 33.48
N PHE A 732 -1.46 -14.55 32.45
CA PHE A 732 -2.86 -14.14 32.73
C PHE A 732 -4.04 -15.01 32.24
N THR A 733 -3.90 -16.33 32.06
CA THR A 733 -4.97 -17.17 31.46
C THR A 733 -5.60 -18.25 32.34
N LEU A 734 -5.86 -18.01 33.64
CA LEU A 734 -6.36 -19.08 34.53
C LEU A 734 -7.72 -18.97 35.22
N LEU A 735 -8.54 -17.91 35.11
CA LEU A 735 -9.79 -17.87 35.88
C LEU A 735 -11.01 -17.23 35.16
N ASN A 736 -12.01 -18.09 34.93
CA ASN A 736 -13.46 -17.90 35.17
C ASN A 736 -14.45 -17.92 33.99
N ARG A 737 -15.24 -19.02 33.98
CA ARG A 737 -16.62 -19.15 33.52
C ARG A 737 -17.59 -19.20 34.72
N THR A 738 -18.79 -18.62 34.60
CA THR A 738 -20.12 -19.24 34.85
C THR A 738 -21.29 -18.21 34.91
N PHE A 739 -22.48 -18.68 34.49
CA PHE A 739 -23.88 -18.20 34.68
C PHE A 739 -24.65 -17.44 33.55
N CYS A 740 -25.83 -18.00 33.20
CA CYS A 740 -26.85 -17.59 32.23
C CYS A 740 -28.25 -17.47 32.90
N TRP A 741 -29.18 -16.69 32.27
CA TRP A 741 -30.65 -16.89 32.04
C TRP A 741 -31.61 -15.71 32.39
N LYS A 742 -32.30 -15.08 31.40
CA LYS A 742 -33.77 -15.15 31.10
C LYS A 742 -34.33 -14.03 30.16
N LEU A 743 -35.35 -14.43 29.36
CA LEU A 743 -36.57 -13.75 28.82
C LEU A 743 -36.62 -13.16 27.37
N SER A 744 -37.67 -13.58 26.67
CA SER A 744 -38.02 -13.41 25.24
C SER A 744 -39.51 -13.10 25.06
N HIS A 745 -39.87 -12.02 24.35
CA HIS A 745 -41.17 -11.81 23.67
C HIS A 745 -41.02 -10.69 22.61
N LEU A 746 -41.71 -10.85 21.47
CA LEU A 746 -41.83 -9.99 20.27
C LEU A 746 -40.96 -10.37 19.07
N ARG A 747 -41.63 -10.84 18.01
CA ARG A 747 -41.09 -11.25 16.70
C ARG A 747 -40.89 -10.10 15.70
N HIS A 748 -41.28 -8.87 16.05
CA HIS A 748 -40.80 -7.65 15.37
C HIS A 748 -39.43 -7.17 15.86
N ARG A 749 -38.76 -7.93 16.74
CA ARG A 749 -37.31 -7.79 16.90
C ARG A 749 -36.64 -8.29 15.63
N ARG A 750 -36.48 -7.41 14.62
CA ARG A 750 -35.49 -7.63 13.56
C ARG A 750 -34.20 -8.03 14.25
N ARG A 751 -33.82 -9.30 14.12
CA ARG A 751 -32.69 -9.83 14.86
C ARG A 751 -31.46 -9.08 14.42
N LEU A 752 -30.80 -8.48 15.40
CA LEU A 752 -29.56 -7.74 15.27
C LEU A 752 -28.45 -8.67 14.77
N LEU A 753 -27.34 -8.08 14.32
CA LEU A 753 -26.14 -8.82 13.98
C LEU A 753 -25.87 -9.87 15.10
N GLY A 754 -25.97 -11.16 14.73
CA GLY A 754 -25.95 -12.26 15.69
C GLY A 754 -24.60 -12.41 16.38
N GLU A 755 -24.51 -13.19 17.46
CA GLU A 755 -23.23 -13.40 18.13
C GLU A 755 -22.34 -14.43 17.37
N PRO A 756 -21.00 -14.29 17.42
CA PRO A 756 -20.07 -15.19 16.73
C PRO A 756 -19.89 -16.58 17.38
N VAL A 757 -19.59 -17.59 16.54
CA VAL A 757 -19.33 -19.00 16.93
C VAL A 757 -17.98 -19.18 17.65
N GLY A 758 -17.88 -20.13 18.58
CA GLY A 758 -16.57 -20.68 18.99
C GLY A 758 -15.85 -19.97 20.13
N VAL A 759 -16.55 -19.29 21.04
CA VAL A 759 -15.93 -18.77 22.27
C VAL A 759 -15.43 -19.95 23.12
N PRO A 760 -14.14 -20.01 23.50
CA PRO A 760 -13.61 -21.09 24.32
C PRO A 760 -14.40 -21.29 25.62
N GLU A 761 -14.55 -22.55 26.03
CA GLU A 761 -14.45 -23.05 27.42
C GLU A 761 -14.20 -22.05 28.56
N ASN A 762 -13.25 -21.13 28.39
CA ASN A 762 -12.66 -20.37 29.49
C ASN A 762 -12.44 -18.88 29.16
N ALA A 763 -13.03 -18.35 28.08
CA ALA A 763 -12.89 -16.93 27.77
C ALA A 763 -13.78 -16.08 28.70
N THR A 764 -13.17 -15.17 29.45
CA THR A 764 -13.87 -14.20 30.29
C THR A 764 -14.58 -13.16 29.40
N PRO A 765 -15.87 -12.87 29.63
CA PRO A 765 -16.57 -11.82 28.89
C PRO A 765 -15.87 -10.46 29.06
N ALA A 766 -15.70 -9.71 27.97
CA ALA A 766 -15.15 -8.35 28.04
C ALA A 766 -16.05 -7.48 28.96
N PRO A 767 -15.49 -6.81 29.99
CA PRO A 767 -16.28 -6.04 30.93
C PRO A 767 -16.85 -4.76 30.30
N ASP A 768 -18.04 -4.36 30.76
CA ASP A 768 -18.70 -3.12 30.37
C ASP A 768 -18.02 -1.90 31.03
N TYR A 769 -17.60 -0.94 30.22
CA TYR A 769 -17.11 0.36 30.64
C TYR A 769 -18.03 1.48 30.17
N TRP A 770 -17.87 2.67 30.76
CA TRP A 770 -18.73 3.82 30.50
C TRP A 770 -17.91 5.05 30.16
N PHE A 771 -18.16 5.61 28.98
CA PHE A 771 -17.57 6.85 28.50
C PHE A 771 -18.54 8.02 28.74
N THR A 772 -18.02 9.15 29.22
CA THR A 772 -18.85 10.37 29.39
C THR A 772 -18.98 11.04 28.03
N GLN A 773 -20.20 11.07 27.50
CA GLN A 773 -20.52 11.55 26.16
C GLN A 773 -21.34 12.84 26.23
N GLN A 774 -21.25 13.71 25.22
CA GLN A 774 -22.11 14.87 25.09
C GLN A 774 -23.52 14.44 24.65
N LEU A 775 -24.56 15.05 25.21
CA LEU A 775 -25.93 14.75 24.81
C LEU A 775 -26.19 15.23 23.38
N ASP A 776 -25.79 16.47 23.09
CA ASP A 776 -25.96 17.12 21.80
C ASP A 776 -24.63 17.71 21.31
N HIS A 777 -24.11 17.17 20.20
CA HIS A 777 -22.86 17.65 19.60
C HIS A 777 -23.03 18.89 18.72
N PHE A 778 -24.27 19.28 18.41
CA PHE A 778 -24.57 20.35 17.45
C PHE A 778 -25.18 21.59 18.12
N ASP A 779 -25.42 21.56 19.43
CA ASP A 779 -25.74 22.72 20.25
C ASP A 779 -24.58 23.03 21.22
N PRO A 780 -23.71 24.02 20.92
CA PRO A 780 -22.57 24.34 21.77
C PRO A 780 -22.98 24.98 23.11
N LEU A 781 -24.25 25.35 23.31
CA LEU A 781 -24.76 25.85 24.59
C LEU A 781 -25.24 24.71 25.51
N ASN A 782 -25.42 23.51 24.96
CA ASN A 782 -25.87 22.35 25.70
C ASN A 782 -24.68 21.61 26.31
N ASN A 783 -24.47 21.81 27.61
CA ASN A 783 -23.39 21.16 28.38
C ASN A 783 -23.82 19.84 29.04
N ASN A 784 -24.98 19.28 28.68
CA ASN A 784 -25.46 18.04 29.29
C ASN A 784 -24.65 16.86 28.79
N THR A 785 -24.31 15.96 29.71
CA THR A 785 -23.53 14.74 29.41
C THR A 785 -24.24 13.50 29.90
N TRP A 786 -23.89 12.35 29.31
CA TRP A 786 -24.46 11.06 29.64
C TRP A 786 -23.40 9.95 29.56
N LYS A 787 -23.77 8.70 29.90
CA LYS A 787 -22.83 7.56 29.92
C LYS A 787 -23.09 6.62 28.75
N GLN A 788 -22.15 6.57 27.81
CA GLN A 788 -22.17 5.65 26.68
C GLN A 788 -21.38 4.39 27.01
N ARG A 789 -21.98 3.20 26.79
CA ARG A 789 -21.35 1.92 27.08
C ARG A 789 -20.30 1.57 26.01
N TYR A 790 -19.16 1.06 26.45
CA TYR A 790 -18.15 0.51 25.54
C TYR A 790 -17.43 -0.68 26.19
N GLN A 791 -16.80 -1.51 25.36
CA GLN A 791 -15.95 -2.61 25.78
C GLN A 791 -14.56 -2.46 25.15
N VAL A 792 -13.53 -2.96 25.84
CA VAL A 792 -12.15 -2.92 25.36
C VAL A 792 -11.50 -4.28 25.51
N ASN A 793 -10.73 -4.67 24.50
CA ASN A 793 -9.86 -5.85 24.54
C ASN A 793 -8.42 -5.38 24.24
N GLU A 794 -7.60 -5.37 25.29
CA GLU A 794 -6.20 -4.98 25.24
C GLU A 794 -5.27 -6.19 25.01
N THR A 795 -5.80 -7.42 24.91
CA THR A 795 -5.03 -8.67 24.87
C THR A 795 -3.98 -8.67 23.76
N PHE A 796 -4.34 -8.13 22.60
CA PHE A 796 -3.47 -8.09 21.43
C PHE A 796 -2.72 -6.77 21.30
N PHE A 797 -3.00 -5.77 22.14
CA PHE A 797 -2.46 -4.42 21.95
C PHE A 797 -0.94 -4.41 22.11
N GLY A 798 -0.24 -4.13 21.00
CA GLY A 798 1.22 -4.11 20.98
C GLY A 798 1.86 -2.99 21.80
N LYS A 799 1.05 -2.02 22.28
CA LYS A 799 1.49 -0.81 22.99
C LYS A 799 2.62 -0.07 22.27
N ARG A 800 2.66 -0.18 20.93
CA ARG A 800 3.60 0.54 20.07
C ARG A 800 2.97 1.87 19.64
N TYR A 801 3.80 2.83 19.28
CA TYR A 801 3.35 4.13 18.79
C TYR A 801 2.56 4.03 17.47
N ASP A 802 2.69 2.92 16.73
CA ASP A 802 2.03 2.63 15.46
C ASP A 802 0.99 1.50 15.57
N SER A 803 0.79 0.92 16.75
CA SER A 803 -0.23 -0.12 16.94
C SER A 803 -1.60 0.42 16.51
N PRO A 804 -2.28 -0.21 15.55
CA PRO A 804 -3.57 0.25 15.08
C PRO A 804 -4.62 0.09 16.19
N VAL A 805 -5.70 0.85 16.07
CA VAL A 805 -6.83 0.80 16.98
C VAL A 805 -8.04 0.39 16.19
N PHE A 806 -8.62 -0.76 16.52
CA PHE A 806 -9.80 -1.28 15.86
C PHE A 806 -11.03 -0.89 16.67
N LEU A 807 -12.01 -0.27 16.01
CA LEU A 807 -13.28 0.09 16.62
C LEU A 807 -14.43 -0.62 15.91
N MET A 808 -15.06 -1.56 16.61
CA MET A 808 -16.34 -2.12 16.18
C MET A 808 -17.45 -1.12 16.52
N VAL A 809 -18.12 -0.61 15.48
CA VAL A 809 -19.21 0.34 15.60
C VAL A 809 -20.48 -0.41 15.99
N GLY A 810 -21.07 -0.08 17.14
CA GLY A 810 -22.40 -0.54 17.51
C GLY A 810 -23.47 0.15 16.67
N GLY A 811 -24.55 -0.56 16.37
CA GLY A 811 -25.69 -0.01 15.63
C GLY A 811 -26.97 -0.17 16.41
N GLU A 812 -28.00 -0.66 15.73
CA GLU A 812 -29.39 -0.70 16.12
C GLU A 812 -29.71 -1.73 17.23
N GLY A 813 -28.73 -2.05 18.08
CA GLY A 813 -28.79 -3.12 19.06
C GLY A 813 -27.77 -3.06 20.18
N SER A 814 -27.97 -3.91 21.20
CA SER A 814 -27.01 -4.08 22.29
C SER A 814 -25.69 -4.65 21.78
N ILE A 815 -24.56 -4.06 22.19
CA ILE A 815 -23.25 -4.68 21.96
C ILE A 815 -23.11 -5.97 22.80
N GLY A 816 -22.45 -6.98 22.22
CA GLY A 816 -22.29 -8.31 22.82
C GLY A 816 -20.82 -8.64 23.08
N ALA A 817 -20.49 -9.04 24.32
CA ALA A 817 -19.12 -9.31 24.75
C ALA A 817 -18.41 -10.41 23.94
N LYS A 818 -19.15 -11.32 23.29
CA LYS A 818 -18.57 -12.37 22.43
C LYS A 818 -17.88 -11.80 21.19
N TRP A 819 -18.33 -10.64 20.69
CA TRP A 819 -17.68 -9.96 19.57
C TRP A 819 -16.25 -9.53 19.89
N MET A 820 -15.94 -9.25 21.16
CA MET A 820 -14.60 -8.92 21.65
C MET A 820 -13.67 -10.14 21.76
N ALA A 821 -14.21 -11.37 21.63
CA ALA A 821 -13.45 -12.62 21.79
C ALA A 821 -13.34 -13.45 20.51
N SER A 822 -14.38 -13.51 19.66
CA SER A 822 -14.44 -14.45 18.53
C SER A 822 -14.89 -13.87 17.19
N GLY A 823 -15.02 -12.55 17.04
CA GLY A 823 -15.26 -11.95 15.73
C GLY A 823 -14.04 -12.07 14.79
N ALA A 824 -14.23 -12.08 13.47
CA ALA A 824 -13.11 -12.14 12.52
C ALA A 824 -12.11 -11.00 12.70
N TRP A 825 -12.60 -9.83 13.12
CA TRP A 825 -11.77 -8.67 13.45
C TRP A 825 -10.81 -8.89 14.63
N GLN A 826 -11.11 -9.82 15.56
CA GLN A 826 -10.20 -10.22 16.63
C GLN A 826 -9.01 -11.03 16.11
N ILE A 827 -9.23 -11.86 15.07
CA ILE A 827 -8.14 -12.57 14.37
C ILE A 827 -7.22 -11.55 13.68
N TYR A 828 -7.80 -10.49 13.13
CA TYR A 828 -7.02 -9.39 12.56
C TYR A 828 -6.27 -8.63 13.67
N ALA A 829 -6.92 -8.36 14.80
CA ALA A 829 -6.31 -7.67 15.93
C ALA A 829 -5.12 -8.42 16.52
N GLU A 830 -5.23 -9.75 16.67
CA GLU A 830 -4.13 -10.61 17.10
C GLU A 830 -2.92 -10.48 16.18
N LYS A 831 -3.14 -10.51 14.86
CA LYS A 831 -2.07 -10.38 13.87
C LYS A 831 -1.45 -8.98 13.85
N TYR A 832 -2.26 -7.93 13.92
CA TYR A 832 -1.82 -6.54 13.78
C TYR A 832 -1.46 -5.90 15.12
N HIS A 833 -1.53 -6.66 16.21
CA HIS A 833 -1.33 -6.19 17.56
C HIS A 833 -2.20 -4.96 17.89
N ALA A 834 -3.46 -5.00 17.47
CA ALA A 834 -4.38 -3.87 17.56
C ALA A 834 -5.00 -3.73 18.95
N LEU A 835 -5.23 -2.48 19.38
CA LEU A 835 -6.12 -2.19 20.50
C LEU A 835 -7.56 -2.27 20.01
N CYS A 836 -8.41 -3.07 20.65
CA CYS A 836 -9.78 -3.27 20.21
C CYS A 836 -10.77 -2.57 21.13
N PHE A 837 -11.64 -1.76 20.53
CA PHE A 837 -12.81 -1.19 21.18
C PHE A 837 -14.09 -1.65 20.48
N GLN A 838 -15.16 -1.74 21.24
CA GLN A 838 -16.53 -1.81 20.73
C GLN A 838 -17.34 -0.75 21.45
N LEU A 839 -17.95 0.17 20.70
CA LEU A 839 -18.74 1.27 21.24
C LEU A 839 -20.22 1.02 20.96
N GLU A 840 -21.06 1.13 21.99
CA GLU A 840 -22.50 1.01 21.83
C GLU A 840 -23.13 2.29 21.31
N HIS A 841 -24.10 2.15 20.41
CA HIS A 841 -24.83 3.27 19.84
C HIS A 841 -25.72 3.94 20.89
N ARG A 842 -25.84 5.28 20.81
CA ARG A 842 -26.80 6.02 21.65
C ARG A 842 -28.22 5.48 21.51
N TYR A 843 -28.97 5.41 22.61
CA TYR A 843 -30.33 4.86 22.73
C TYR A 843 -30.47 3.34 22.56
N TYR A 844 -29.38 2.61 22.29
CA TYR A 844 -29.42 1.15 22.16
C TYR A 844 -28.72 0.45 23.32
N GLY A 845 -29.13 -0.79 23.58
CA GLY A 845 -28.58 -1.63 24.65
C GLY A 845 -28.72 -0.97 26.02
N LYS A 846 -27.59 -0.65 26.66
CA LYS A 846 -27.53 0.01 27.97
C LYS A 846 -27.11 1.49 27.88
N SER A 847 -26.97 2.02 26.67
CA SER A 847 -26.48 3.39 26.42
C SER A 847 -27.65 4.36 26.29
N TRP A 848 -28.21 4.79 27.41
CA TRP A 848 -29.41 5.62 27.48
C TRP A 848 -29.03 7.08 27.79
N PRO A 849 -29.11 8.02 26.81
CA PRO A 849 -28.75 9.41 27.06
C PRO A 849 -29.72 10.11 28.01
N LEU A 850 -30.99 9.68 27.98
CA LEU A 850 -32.11 10.25 28.72
C LEU A 850 -32.94 9.13 29.38
N PRO A 851 -33.81 9.44 30.36
CA PRO A 851 -34.53 8.42 31.13
C PRO A 851 -35.54 7.57 30.33
N ASP A 852 -36.02 8.07 29.19
CA ASP A 852 -36.99 7.35 28.35
C ASP A 852 -36.77 7.60 26.84
N MET A 853 -37.57 6.90 26.02
CA MET A 853 -37.62 6.99 24.57
C MET A 853 -38.88 7.74 24.09
N SER A 854 -39.31 8.76 24.83
CA SER A 854 -40.34 9.68 24.35
C SER A 854 -39.90 10.34 23.04
N THR A 855 -40.85 10.72 22.18
CA THR A 855 -40.51 11.33 20.88
C THR A 855 -39.66 12.59 21.03
N GLU A 856 -39.89 13.38 22.09
CA GLU A 856 -39.08 14.55 22.44
C GLU A 856 -37.64 14.16 22.77
N ASN A 857 -37.45 13.10 23.56
CA ASN A 857 -36.12 12.62 23.91
C ASN A 857 -35.42 11.93 22.73
N LEU A 858 -36.15 11.34 21.78
CA LEU A 858 -35.57 10.72 20.58
C LEU A 858 -35.02 11.74 19.57
N GLN A 859 -35.21 13.05 19.76
CA GLN A 859 -34.62 14.06 18.87
C GLN A 859 -33.08 13.98 18.80
N PHE A 860 -32.43 13.46 19.83
CA PHE A 860 -30.97 13.25 19.86
C PHE A 860 -30.55 11.90 19.26
N LEU A 861 -31.47 11.08 18.77
CA LEU A 861 -31.19 9.85 18.02
C LEU A 861 -31.14 10.17 16.53
N SER A 862 -29.92 10.36 16.02
CA SER A 862 -29.65 10.50 14.58
C SER A 862 -28.29 9.92 14.21
N SER A 863 -28.09 9.64 12.92
CA SER A 863 -26.80 9.23 12.38
C SER A 863 -25.72 10.28 12.62
N GLU A 864 -26.00 11.57 12.46
CA GLU A 864 -25.03 12.64 12.67
C GLU A 864 -24.54 12.67 14.12
N GLN A 865 -25.46 12.55 15.07
CA GLN A 865 -25.15 12.50 16.50
C GLN A 865 -24.34 11.25 16.87
N ALA A 866 -24.67 10.09 16.29
CA ALA A 866 -23.91 8.86 16.49
C ALA A 866 -22.50 8.93 15.88
N LEU A 867 -22.34 9.57 14.72
CA LEU A 867 -21.02 9.80 14.11
C LEU A 867 -20.18 10.76 14.95
N ALA A 868 -20.79 11.79 15.54
CA ALA A 868 -20.12 12.69 16.47
C ALA A 868 -19.74 11.97 17.78
N ASP A 869 -20.57 11.04 18.28
CA ASP A 869 -20.19 10.19 19.41
C ASP A 869 -18.92 9.38 19.13
N LEU A 870 -18.83 8.77 17.94
CA LEU A 870 -17.65 8.02 17.52
C LEU A 870 -16.41 8.91 17.50
N ALA A 871 -16.52 10.12 16.95
CA ALA A 871 -15.42 11.08 16.91
C ALA A 871 -14.96 11.49 18.32
N TYR A 872 -15.88 11.90 19.18
CA TYR A 872 -15.58 12.31 20.55
C TYR A 872 -15.04 11.15 21.40
N PHE A 873 -15.55 9.94 21.19
CA PHE A 873 -15.01 8.73 21.81
C PHE A 873 -13.56 8.44 21.38
N ILE A 874 -13.25 8.55 20.08
CA ILE A 874 -11.90 8.36 19.55
C ILE A 874 -10.93 9.35 20.21
N GLU A 875 -11.29 10.62 20.30
CA GLU A 875 -10.46 11.65 20.94
C GLU A 875 -10.27 11.36 22.44
N GLY A 876 -11.34 11.04 23.16
CA GLY A 876 -11.26 10.69 24.58
C GLY A 876 -10.43 9.43 24.85
N MET A 877 -10.50 8.44 23.97
CA MET A 877 -9.64 7.25 24.06
C MET A 877 -8.20 7.55 23.67
N ASN A 878 -7.96 8.45 22.72
CA ASN A 878 -6.60 8.91 22.41
C ASN A 878 -5.94 9.58 23.62
N GLU A 879 -6.65 10.43 24.34
CA GLU A 879 -6.15 11.05 25.57
C GLU A 879 -5.95 10.01 26.68
N LYS A 880 -6.97 9.18 26.95
CA LYS A 880 -6.94 8.17 28.02
C LYS A 880 -5.82 7.15 27.86
N TYR A 881 -5.54 6.73 26.63
CA TYR A 881 -4.53 5.70 26.31
C TYR A 881 -3.20 6.29 25.82
N GLY A 882 -3.07 7.62 25.72
CA GLY A 882 -1.86 8.27 25.19
C GLY A 882 -1.56 7.91 23.74
N LEU A 883 -2.61 7.70 22.93
CA LEU A 883 -2.48 7.32 21.52
C LEU A 883 -2.10 8.55 20.70
N LEU A 884 -1.12 8.36 19.81
CA LEU A 884 -0.58 9.40 18.96
C LEU A 884 -1.26 9.37 17.58
N ARG A 885 -1.07 10.41 16.76
CA ARG A 885 -1.55 10.44 15.35
C ARG A 885 -1.03 9.28 14.49
N SER A 886 0.02 8.59 14.94
CA SER A 886 0.55 7.38 14.31
C SER A 886 -0.29 6.13 14.59
N ASN A 887 -1.04 6.10 15.70
CA ASN A 887 -2.01 5.03 15.98
C ASN A 887 -3.23 5.22 15.05
N LYS A 888 -3.39 4.35 14.07
CA LYS A 888 -4.45 4.45 13.05
C LYS A 888 -5.73 3.78 13.52
N TRP A 889 -6.81 4.55 13.60
CA TRP A 889 -8.15 4.02 13.89
C TRP A 889 -8.78 3.40 12.65
N ILE A 890 -9.19 2.14 12.77
CA ILE A 890 -9.86 1.38 11.71
C ILE A 890 -11.22 0.92 12.23
N LEU A 891 -12.28 1.36 11.55
CA LEU A 891 -13.65 1.07 11.97
C LEU A 891 -14.20 -0.17 11.27
N PHE A 892 -14.96 -0.96 12.01
CA PHE A 892 -15.65 -2.16 11.51
C PHE A 892 -17.13 -2.01 11.81
N GLY A 893 -17.99 -2.32 10.84
CA GLY A 893 -19.43 -2.32 11.04
C GLY A 893 -20.14 -3.23 10.04
N GLY A 894 -21.26 -3.79 10.47
CA GLY A 894 -22.11 -4.67 9.67
C GLY A 894 -23.53 -4.11 9.60
N SER A 895 -24.19 -4.08 8.44
CA SER A 895 -25.51 -3.45 8.29
C SER A 895 -25.48 -1.93 8.49
N TYR A 896 -26.44 -1.33 9.18
CA TYR A 896 -26.41 0.09 9.54
C TYR A 896 -25.08 0.55 10.18
N PRO A 897 -24.45 -0.19 11.14
CA PRO A 897 -23.12 0.18 11.60
C PRO A 897 -22.03 0.11 10.53
N GLY A 898 -22.22 -0.69 9.47
CA GLY A 898 -21.37 -0.64 8.26
C GLY A 898 -21.49 0.71 7.54
N SER A 899 -22.72 1.21 7.39
CA SER A 899 -22.97 2.57 6.88
C SER A 899 -22.34 3.63 7.78
N LEU A 900 -22.51 3.54 9.11
CA LEU A 900 -21.85 4.43 10.07
C LEU A 900 -20.31 4.37 9.96
N ALA A 901 -19.73 3.19 9.77
CA ALA A 901 -18.28 3.04 9.60
C ALA A 901 -17.79 3.72 8.30
N ALA A 902 -18.55 3.61 7.20
CA ALA A 902 -18.26 4.36 5.97
C ALA A 902 -18.42 5.87 6.16
N TRP A 903 -19.53 6.32 6.74
CA TRP A 903 -19.82 7.75 6.95
C TRP A 903 -18.88 8.40 7.96
N ALA A 904 -18.43 7.68 8.99
CA ALA A 904 -17.41 8.15 9.93
C ALA A 904 -16.08 8.40 9.22
N ARG A 905 -15.70 7.52 8.28
CA ARG A 905 -14.52 7.76 7.44
C ARG A 905 -14.71 8.96 6.51
N THR A 906 -15.91 9.19 5.99
CA THR A 906 -16.23 10.36 5.15
C THR A 906 -16.20 11.68 5.93
N LYS A 907 -16.86 11.74 7.10
CA LYS A 907 -17.00 12.98 7.88
C LYS A 907 -15.81 13.27 8.79
N TYR A 908 -15.20 12.24 9.34
CA TYR A 908 -14.11 12.34 10.32
C TYR A 908 -12.83 11.68 9.81
N ALA A 909 -12.49 11.94 8.54
CA ALA A 909 -11.31 11.39 7.88
C ALA A 909 -9.97 11.71 8.59
N HIS A 910 -9.94 12.72 9.45
CA HIS A 910 -8.78 13.09 10.25
C HIS A 910 -8.61 12.21 11.52
N LEU A 911 -9.69 11.57 11.99
CA LEU A 911 -9.69 10.65 13.13
C LEU A 911 -9.69 9.19 12.67
N VAL A 912 -10.55 8.86 11.70
CA VAL A 912 -10.74 7.50 11.20
C VAL A 912 -9.84 7.29 9.99
N HIS A 913 -8.83 6.42 10.09
CA HIS A 913 -7.90 6.18 8.98
C HIS A 913 -8.55 5.38 7.84
N ALA A 914 -9.39 4.41 8.19
CA ALA A 914 -10.09 3.55 7.24
C ALA A 914 -11.29 2.85 7.89
N SER A 915 -12.13 2.23 7.08
CA SER A 915 -13.23 1.41 7.58
C SER A 915 -13.60 0.24 6.68
N ILE A 916 -14.20 -0.77 7.29
CA ILE A 916 -14.83 -1.91 6.61
C ILE A 916 -16.33 -1.79 6.81
N SER A 917 -17.03 -1.49 5.71
CA SER A 917 -18.49 -1.38 5.64
C SER A 917 -19.04 -2.71 5.13
N SER A 918 -19.36 -3.62 6.05
CA SER A 918 -19.97 -4.89 5.70
C SER A 918 -21.49 -4.79 5.60
N SER A 919 -22.05 -5.23 4.48
CA SER A 919 -23.48 -5.16 4.15
C SER A 919 -24.14 -3.81 4.46
N GLY A 920 -23.40 -2.71 4.32
CA GLY A 920 -23.86 -1.37 4.71
C GLY A 920 -24.75 -0.73 3.65
N PRO A 921 -26.06 -0.50 3.90
CA PRO A 921 -26.93 0.23 2.96
C PRO A 921 -26.59 1.72 2.98
N LEU A 922 -26.20 2.28 1.84
CA LEU A 922 -25.76 3.68 1.74
C LEU A 922 -26.84 4.62 1.21
N VAL A 923 -27.77 4.11 0.41
CA VAL A 923 -28.82 4.91 -0.25
C VAL A 923 -30.09 4.85 0.56
N ALA A 924 -30.43 5.94 1.26
CA ALA A 924 -31.72 6.10 1.92
C ALA A 924 -32.85 6.15 0.88
N ILE A 925 -33.91 5.38 1.08
CA ILE A 925 -35.07 5.30 0.17
C ILE A 925 -36.30 4.82 0.95
N ALA A 926 -37.47 5.41 0.72
CA ALA A 926 -38.68 5.03 1.44
C ALA A 926 -39.23 3.68 0.94
N ASP A 927 -39.43 3.55 -0.36
CA ASP A 927 -40.04 2.40 -1.03
C ASP A 927 -38.93 1.48 -1.58
N PHE A 928 -38.59 0.41 -0.84
CA PHE A 928 -37.46 -0.47 -1.15
C PHE A 928 -37.92 -1.87 -1.60
N LYS A 929 -38.55 -1.91 -2.78
CA LYS A 929 -39.04 -3.15 -3.40
C LYS A 929 -37.91 -4.07 -3.89
N GLU A 930 -36.76 -3.51 -4.24
CA GLU A 930 -35.61 -4.26 -4.77
C GLU A 930 -35.04 -5.25 -3.74
N TYR A 931 -35.33 -5.04 -2.45
CA TYR A 931 -35.08 -6.04 -1.41
C TYR A 931 -35.70 -7.39 -1.76
N ASN A 932 -36.99 -7.38 -2.14
CA ASN A 932 -37.76 -8.58 -2.43
C ASN A 932 -37.40 -9.19 -3.79
N ASP A 933 -36.88 -8.39 -4.72
CA ASP A 933 -36.30 -8.90 -5.97
C ASP A 933 -35.06 -9.76 -5.69
N VAL A 934 -34.17 -9.30 -4.80
CA VAL A 934 -33.01 -10.11 -4.38
C VAL A 934 -33.45 -11.37 -3.63
N VAL A 935 -34.48 -11.29 -2.79
CA VAL A 935 -35.05 -12.47 -2.11
C VAL A 935 -35.55 -13.49 -3.13
N LYS A 936 -36.25 -13.04 -4.17
CA LYS A 936 -36.71 -13.88 -5.27
C LYS A 936 -35.54 -14.54 -6.00
N ASP A 937 -34.51 -13.79 -6.34
CA ASP A 937 -33.31 -14.30 -7.03
C ASP A 937 -32.54 -15.31 -6.17
N ALA A 938 -32.44 -15.05 -4.86
CA ALA A 938 -31.82 -15.96 -3.91
C ALA A 938 -32.57 -17.29 -3.86
N LEU A 939 -33.91 -17.29 -3.75
CA LEU A 939 -34.73 -18.51 -3.79
C LEU A 939 -34.58 -19.24 -5.14
N SER A 940 -34.58 -18.49 -6.24
CA SER A 940 -34.49 -19.03 -7.61
C SER A 940 -33.14 -19.71 -7.88
N THR A 941 -32.07 -19.21 -7.25
CA THR A 941 -30.73 -19.83 -7.32
C THR A 941 -30.72 -21.25 -6.76
N PHE A 942 -31.58 -21.55 -5.78
CA PHE A 942 -31.76 -22.91 -5.26
C PHE A 942 -32.80 -23.69 -6.08
N SER A 943 -33.92 -23.06 -6.43
CA SER A 943 -34.97 -23.67 -7.25
C SER A 943 -35.89 -22.58 -7.81
N GLU A 944 -36.00 -22.50 -9.13
CA GLU A 944 -36.97 -21.61 -9.80
C GLU A 944 -38.41 -21.93 -9.34
N ASP A 945 -38.76 -23.22 -9.22
CA ASP A 945 -40.07 -23.65 -8.73
C ASP A 945 -40.33 -23.16 -7.29
N CYS A 946 -39.31 -23.09 -6.43
CA CYS A 946 -39.46 -22.58 -5.06
C CYS A 946 -39.94 -21.12 -5.02
N ALA A 947 -39.28 -20.23 -5.78
CA ALA A 947 -39.67 -18.83 -5.87
C ALA A 947 -41.08 -18.67 -6.45
N ASP A 948 -41.41 -19.45 -7.48
CA ASP A 948 -42.75 -19.49 -8.07
C ASP A 948 -43.80 -19.98 -7.05
N GLN A 949 -43.52 -21.04 -6.28
CA GLN A 949 -44.45 -21.54 -5.27
C GLN A 949 -44.68 -20.51 -4.14
N VAL A 950 -43.66 -19.75 -3.73
CA VAL A 950 -43.80 -18.63 -2.78
C VAL A 950 -44.71 -17.55 -3.37
N HIS A 951 -44.46 -17.15 -4.61
CA HIS A 951 -45.27 -16.16 -5.30
C HIS A 951 -46.74 -16.58 -5.46
N GLN A 952 -46.98 -17.83 -5.88
CA GLN A 952 -48.34 -18.37 -5.98
C GLN A 952 -49.04 -18.43 -4.62
N ALA A 953 -48.32 -18.75 -3.54
CA ALA A 953 -48.89 -18.75 -2.20
C ALA A 953 -49.32 -17.34 -1.77
N ALA A 954 -48.51 -16.31 -2.06
CA ALA A 954 -48.85 -14.91 -1.78
C ALA A 954 -50.06 -14.43 -2.60
N LEU A 955 -50.14 -14.78 -3.89
CA LEU A 955 -51.30 -14.48 -4.73
C LEU A 955 -52.58 -15.19 -4.27
N HIS A 956 -52.45 -16.44 -3.79
CA HIS A 956 -53.57 -17.18 -3.22
C HIS A 956 -54.04 -16.56 -1.90
N LEU A 957 -53.12 -16.10 -1.06
CA LEU A 957 -53.43 -15.36 0.15
C LEU A 957 -54.25 -14.11 -0.20
N GLU A 958 -53.74 -13.25 -1.09
CA GLU A 958 -54.39 -12.03 -1.56
C GLU A 958 -55.79 -12.29 -2.13
N LYS A 959 -55.95 -13.35 -2.92
CA LYS A 959 -57.25 -13.75 -3.49
C LYS A 959 -58.25 -14.19 -2.42
N LEU A 960 -57.82 -14.91 -1.40
CA LEU A 960 -58.71 -15.46 -0.37
C LEU A 960 -59.13 -14.42 0.66
N ILE A 961 -58.23 -13.54 1.08
CA ILE A 961 -58.55 -12.49 2.06
C ILE A 961 -59.55 -11.46 1.52
N ALA A 962 -59.74 -11.40 0.19
CA ALA A 962 -60.80 -10.59 -0.43
C ALA A 962 -62.23 -11.03 -0.06
N HIS A 963 -62.41 -12.22 0.54
CA HIS A 963 -63.72 -12.74 0.95
C HIS A 963 -63.76 -13.12 2.43
N PRO A 964 -64.84 -12.82 3.20
CA PRO A 964 -64.93 -13.12 4.63
C PRO A 964 -64.70 -14.59 5.01
N VAL A 965 -65.13 -15.52 4.17
CA VAL A 965 -64.90 -16.96 4.36
C VAL A 965 -63.40 -17.30 4.24
N GLY A 966 -62.70 -16.67 3.29
CA GLY A 966 -61.26 -16.84 3.13
C GLY A 966 -60.50 -16.24 4.30
N GLY A 967 -60.90 -15.07 4.82
CA GLY A 967 -60.32 -14.51 6.05
C GLY A 967 -60.38 -15.46 7.26
N LYS A 968 -61.51 -16.17 7.45
CA LYS A 968 -61.64 -17.21 8.49
C LYS A 968 -60.74 -18.42 8.24
N LEU A 969 -60.58 -18.83 6.97
CA LEU A 969 -59.67 -19.91 6.59
C LEU A 969 -58.22 -19.54 6.90
N ILE A 970 -57.78 -18.36 6.47
CA ILE A 970 -56.43 -17.82 6.73
C ILE A 970 -56.16 -17.73 8.23
N SER A 971 -57.13 -17.24 9.01
CA SER A 971 -57.00 -17.12 10.46
C SER A 971 -56.67 -18.45 11.14
N ARG A 972 -57.32 -19.54 10.70
CA ARG A 972 -57.05 -20.89 11.22
C ARG A 972 -55.74 -21.46 10.66
N LEU A 973 -55.53 -21.30 9.36
CA LEU A 973 -54.42 -21.94 8.65
C LEU A 973 -53.05 -21.42 9.14
N PHE A 974 -52.94 -20.11 9.37
CA PHE A 974 -51.72 -19.46 9.88
C PHE A 974 -51.68 -19.34 11.41
N ASN A 975 -52.64 -19.95 12.13
CA ASN A 975 -52.72 -19.93 13.59
C ASN A 975 -52.64 -18.51 14.18
N LEU A 976 -53.53 -17.62 13.73
CA LEU A 976 -53.54 -16.23 14.18
C LEU A 976 -54.08 -16.10 15.60
N CYS A 977 -53.53 -15.17 16.38
CA CYS A 977 -53.97 -14.93 17.77
C CYS A 977 -55.39 -14.37 17.84
N THR A 978 -55.74 -13.53 16.87
CA THR A 978 -57.06 -12.93 16.69
C THR A 978 -57.56 -13.27 15.28
N PRO A 979 -58.88 -13.49 15.09
CA PRO A 979 -59.44 -13.62 13.76
C PRO A 979 -59.11 -12.38 12.91
N LEU A 980 -58.65 -12.60 11.68
CA LEU A 980 -58.26 -11.53 10.77
C LEU A 980 -59.47 -10.66 10.41
N ASP A 981 -59.39 -9.36 10.71
CA ASP A 981 -60.34 -8.37 10.23
C ASP A 981 -59.96 -7.91 8.81
N ILE A 982 -60.60 -8.51 7.81
CA ILE A 982 -60.35 -8.19 6.40
C ILE A 982 -60.84 -6.79 6.00
N THR A 983 -61.68 -6.13 6.82
CA THR A 983 -62.14 -4.76 6.56
C THR A 983 -61.08 -3.74 6.97
N ASN A 984 -60.25 -4.10 7.95
CA ASN A 984 -59.09 -3.31 8.34
C ASN A 984 -57.89 -3.63 7.45
N LYS A 985 -57.68 -2.78 6.44
CA LYS A 985 -56.54 -2.92 5.51
C LYS A 985 -55.19 -3.00 6.23
N LYS A 986 -55.02 -2.31 7.36
CA LYS A 986 -53.75 -2.31 8.11
C LYS A 986 -53.48 -3.67 8.78
N ASP A 987 -54.52 -4.39 9.24
CA ASP A 987 -54.36 -5.75 9.78
C ASP A 987 -54.01 -6.74 8.66
N VAL A 988 -54.59 -6.55 7.47
CA VAL A 988 -54.23 -7.32 6.26
C VAL A 988 -52.78 -7.08 5.85
N SER A 989 -52.32 -5.83 5.80
CA SER A 989 -50.93 -5.49 5.51
C SER A 989 -49.96 -6.01 6.58
N THR A 990 -50.35 -5.96 7.86
CA THR A 990 -49.56 -6.52 8.97
C THR A 990 -49.38 -8.03 8.81
N LEU A 991 -50.45 -8.76 8.43
CA LEU A 991 -50.34 -10.19 8.12
C LEU A 991 -49.39 -10.45 6.95
N ALA A 992 -49.56 -9.73 5.84
CA ALA A 992 -48.76 -9.95 4.64
C ALA A 992 -47.26 -9.64 4.89
N GLU A 993 -46.96 -8.54 5.57
CA GLU A 993 -45.58 -8.16 5.95
C GLU A 993 -44.98 -9.18 6.92
N ALA A 994 -45.73 -9.66 7.93
CA ALA A 994 -45.23 -10.66 8.88
C ALA A 994 -44.92 -12.01 8.21
N LEU A 995 -45.65 -12.38 7.16
CA LEU A 995 -45.40 -13.61 6.39
C LEU A 995 -44.23 -13.46 5.43
N ALA A 996 -44.08 -12.31 4.77
CA ALA A 996 -42.92 -11.99 3.95
C ALA A 996 -41.64 -11.94 4.80
N GLY A 997 -41.70 -11.25 5.94
CA GLY A 997 -40.60 -11.09 6.89
C GLY A 997 -40.00 -12.41 7.39
N ASN A 998 -40.78 -13.50 7.45
CA ASN A 998 -40.27 -14.82 7.79
C ASN A 998 -39.28 -15.37 6.75
N ILE A 999 -39.57 -15.16 5.47
CA ILE A 999 -38.70 -15.60 4.36
C ILE A 999 -37.53 -14.63 4.23
N ASP A 1000 -37.80 -13.33 4.34
CA ASP A 1000 -36.77 -12.28 4.29
C ASP A 1000 -35.70 -12.49 5.36
N GLU A 1001 -36.09 -12.80 6.60
CA GLU A 1001 -35.16 -13.07 7.70
C GLU A 1001 -34.29 -14.30 7.42
N ILE A 1002 -34.87 -15.37 6.86
CA ILE A 1002 -34.15 -16.59 6.53
C ILE A 1002 -33.14 -16.34 5.41
N VAL A 1003 -33.53 -15.60 4.37
CA VAL A 1003 -32.67 -15.29 3.23
C VAL A 1003 -31.54 -14.34 3.65
N GLN A 1004 -31.86 -13.26 4.37
CA GLN A 1004 -30.87 -12.31 4.88
C GLN A 1004 -29.80 -12.99 5.74
N TYR A 1005 -30.16 -14.01 6.52
CA TYR A 1005 -29.25 -14.69 7.45
C TYR A 1005 -28.91 -16.14 7.07
N ASN A 1006 -29.05 -16.47 5.79
CA ASN A 1006 -28.81 -17.81 5.29
C ASN A 1006 -27.33 -18.22 5.42
N LYS A 1007 -27.07 -19.26 6.23
CA LYS A 1007 -25.73 -19.90 6.38
C LYS A 1007 -24.59 -18.89 6.64
N ASP A 1008 -24.86 -17.81 7.37
CA ASP A 1008 -23.93 -16.68 7.57
C ASP A 1008 -22.92 -16.87 8.72
N ASN A 1009 -22.86 -18.07 9.32
CA ASN A 1009 -22.03 -18.44 10.47
C ASN A 1009 -22.41 -17.80 11.82
N ARG A 1010 -23.62 -17.26 12.00
CA ARG A 1010 -24.07 -16.79 13.33
C ARG A 1010 -24.39 -17.92 14.32
N ILE A 1011 -24.18 -17.69 15.61
CA ILE A 1011 -24.84 -18.46 16.66
C ILE A 1011 -26.25 -17.90 16.82
N THR A 1012 -27.25 -18.78 16.81
CA THR A 1012 -28.58 -18.45 17.33
C THR A 1012 -28.63 -18.75 18.82
N SER A 1013 -29.31 -17.91 19.60
CA SER A 1013 -29.50 -18.10 21.05
C SER A 1013 -30.21 -19.42 21.42
N ASP A 1014 -30.74 -20.12 20.42
CA ASP A 1014 -31.33 -21.45 20.51
C ASP A 1014 -30.34 -22.50 19.95
N PRO A 1015 -30.08 -23.62 20.65
CA PRO A 1015 -29.19 -24.70 20.20
C PRO A 1015 -29.65 -25.42 18.92
N THR A 1016 -30.85 -25.10 18.42
CA THR A 1016 -31.34 -25.60 17.13
C THR A 1016 -30.68 -24.86 15.94
N PRO A 1017 -30.29 -25.57 14.86
CA PRO A 1017 -29.73 -24.94 13.67
C PRO A 1017 -30.65 -23.85 13.12
N ALA A 1018 -30.07 -22.76 12.62
CA ALA A 1018 -30.85 -21.71 11.97
C ALA A 1018 -31.48 -22.24 10.68
N PHE A 1019 -32.75 -21.88 10.45
CA PHE A 1019 -33.41 -22.17 9.18
C PHE A 1019 -32.66 -21.55 8.01
N THR A 1020 -32.56 -22.28 6.92
CA THR A 1020 -31.88 -21.88 5.68
C THR A 1020 -32.87 -21.76 4.53
N ILE A 1021 -32.39 -21.23 3.41
CA ILE A 1021 -33.13 -21.23 2.15
C ILE A 1021 -33.50 -22.66 1.72
N ASP A 1022 -32.67 -23.66 2.05
CA ASP A 1022 -32.99 -25.07 1.75
C ASP A 1022 -34.27 -25.49 2.48
N ASP A 1023 -34.41 -25.15 3.76
CA ASP A 1023 -35.62 -25.47 4.54
C ASP A 1023 -36.88 -24.82 3.96
N VAL A 1024 -36.75 -23.56 3.50
CA VAL A 1024 -37.85 -22.84 2.82
C VAL A 1024 -38.23 -23.58 1.54
N CYS A 1025 -37.25 -23.85 0.68
CA CYS A 1025 -37.52 -24.43 -0.62
C CYS A 1025 -37.99 -25.87 -0.56
N GLU A 1026 -37.38 -26.72 0.28
CA GLU A 1026 -37.86 -28.09 0.53
C GLU A 1026 -39.33 -28.09 0.97
N LYS A 1027 -39.73 -27.15 1.82
CA LYS A 1027 -41.12 -27.01 2.26
C LYS A 1027 -42.03 -26.55 1.12
N MET A 1028 -41.63 -25.52 0.39
CA MET A 1028 -42.46 -24.88 -0.63
C MET A 1028 -42.63 -25.73 -1.88
N ILE A 1029 -41.67 -26.58 -2.24
CA ILE A 1029 -41.77 -27.47 -3.41
C ILE A 1029 -42.45 -28.81 -3.08
N ASN A 1030 -42.54 -29.20 -1.80
CA ASN A 1030 -43.10 -30.49 -1.39
C ASN A 1030 -44.63 -30.55 -1.57
N ARG A 1031 -45.08 -31.00 -2.74
CA ARG A 1031 -46.50 -31.13 -3.10
C ARG A 1031 -47.29 -32.09 -2.20
N GLY A 1032 -46.62 -32.94 -1.42
CA GLY A 1032 -47.28 -33.83 -0.45
C GLY A 1032 -47.84 -33.13 0.77
N ILE A 1033 -47.39 -31.90 1.08
CA ILE A 1033 -47.91 -31.09 2.19
C ILE A 1033 -49.27 -30.47 1.84
N GLY A 1034 -49.51 -30.18 0.56
CA GLY A 1034 -50.75 -29.58 0.07
C GLY A 1034 -50.51 -28.45 -0.94
N THR A 1035 -51.48 -27.54 -1.01
CA THR A 1035 -51.47 -26.36 -1.86
C THR A 1035 -50.31 -25.40 -1.53
N PRO A 1036 -49.92 -24.48 -2.43
CA PRO A 1036 -48.90 -23.46 -2.13
C PRO A 1036 -49.16 -22.69 -0.82
N LEU A 1037 -50.42 -22.35 -0.55
CA LEU A 1037 -50.82 -21.62 0.65
C LEU A 1037 -50.67 -22.45 1.94
N GLU A 1038 -51.02 -23.74 1.92
CA GLU A 1038 -50.83 -24.63 3.07
C GLU A 1038 -49.35 -24.85 3.38
N ARG A 1039 -48.50 -24.92 2.35
CA ARG A 1039 -47.04 -24.96 2.50
C ARG A 1039 -46.51 -23.67 3.14
N TYR A 1040 -47.01 -22.52 2.70
CA TYR A 1040 -46.62 -21.24 3.26
C TYR A 1040 -47.06 -21.09 4.73
N ALA A 1041 -48.24 -21.58 5.08
CA ALA A 1041 -48.69 -21.64 6.46
C ALA A 1041 -47.88 -22.62 7.32
N SER A 1042 -47.48 -23.76 6.75
CA SER A 1042 -46.58 -24.70 7.42
C SER A 1042 -45.21 -24.07 7.71
N LEU A 1043 -44.70 -23.25 6.79
CA LEU A 1043 -43.50 -22.45 7.01
C LEU A 1043 -43.70 -21.45 8.16
N SER A 1044 -44.80 -20.69 8.19
CA SER A 1044 -45.12 -19.76 9.27
C SER A 1044 -45.22 -20.45 10.64
N ASN A 1045 -45.84 -21.63 10.70
CA ASN A 1045 -45.96 -22.45 11.92
C ASN A 1045 -44.60 -22.99 12.41
N MET A 1046 -43.73 -23.41 11.50
CA MET A 1046 -42.35 -23.79 11.83
C MET A 1046 -41.61 -22.64 12.54
N MET A 1047 -41.88 -21.44 12.06
CA MET A 1047 -41.30 -20.18 12.51
C MET A 1047 -41.88 -19.74 13.88
N LEU A 1048 -43.19 -19.91 14.11
CA LEU A 1048 -43.86 -19.77 15.43
C LEU A 1048 -43.29 -20.71 16.49
N ASN A 1049 -43.09 -21.99 16.12
CA ASN A 1049 -42.51 -22.98 17.01
C ASN A 1049 -41.09 -22.59 17.44
N ARG A 1050 -40.31 -21.97 16.53
CA ARG A 1050 -38.97 -21.48 16.83
C ARG A 1050 -38.97 -20.24 17.72
N SER A 1051 -39.90 -19.31 17.53
CA SER A 1051 -40.07 -18.16 18.43
C SER A 1051 -40.70 -18.52 19.77
N LYS A 1052 -41.19 -19.76 19.93
CA LYS A 1052 -41.96 -20.26 21.07
C LYS A 1052 -43.25 -19.46 21.29
N GLU A 1053 -43.83 -18.97 20.21
CA GLU A 1053 -45.10 -18.24 20.22
C GLU A 1053 -46.25 -19.20 19.93
N SER A 1054 -47.33 -19.06 20.69
CA SER A 1054 -48.51 -19.92 20.56
C SER A 1054 -49.37 -19.61 19.33
N CYS A 1055 -49.26 -18.40 18.79
CA CYS A 1055 -50.04 -17.89 17.66
C CYS A 1055 -49.35 -16.67 17.04
N LEU A 1056 -49.73 -16.31 15.81
CA LEU A 1056 -49.24 -15.12 15.10
C LEU A 1056 -50.16 -13.93 15.35
N ASP A 1057 -49.68 -12.87 16.02
CA ASP A 1057 -50.44 -11.63 16.17
C ASP A 1057 -50.21 -10.73 14.94
N VAL A 1058 -51.30 -10.39 14.26
CA VAL A 1058 -51.30 -9.54 13.06
C VAL A 1058 -52.18 -8.30 13.24
N THR A 1059 -52.50 -7.98 14.50
CA THR A 1059 -53.32 -6.82 14.84
C THR A 1059 -52.45 -5.57 14.79
N TYR A 1060 -52.70 -4.67 13.83
CA TYR A 1060 -51.93 -3.44 13.66
C TYR A 1060 -51.91 -2.60 14.94
N LYS A 1061 -53.05 -2.51 15.62
CA LYS A 1061 -53.17 -1.78 16.89
C LYS A 1061 -52.24 -2.30 17.98
N ASN A 1062 -52.03 -3.62 18.07
CA ASN A 1062 -51.14 -4.19 19.08
C ASN A 1062 -49.68 -3.87 18.75
N MET A 1063 -49.28 -4.01 17.48
CA MET A 1063 -47.96 -3.58 17.00
C MET A 1063 -47.69 -2.11 17.33
N ILE A 1064 -48.64 -1.20 17.03
CA ILE A 1064 -48.49 0.22 17.35
C ILE A 1064 -48.40 0.46 18.86
N LYS A 1065 -49.20 -0.24 19.67
CA LYS A 1065 -49.15 -0.14 21.13
C LYS A 1065 -47.76 -0.51 21.67
N ASP A 1066 -47.15 -1.55 21.13
CA ASP A 1066 -45.81 -1.99 21.54
C ASP A 1066 -44.73 -1.00 21.09
N LEU A 1067 -44.81 -0.50 19.85
CA LEU A 1067 -43.87 0.50 19.34
C LEU A 1067 -44.06 1.89 19.94
N ARG A 1068 -45.22 2.19 20.54
CA ARG A 1068 -45.46 3.41 21.35
C ARG A 1068 -44.88 3.33 22.76
N ASN A 1069 -44.40 2.18 23.21
CA ASN A 1069 -43.81 2.07 24.53
C ASN A 1069 -42.48 2.85 24.60
N VAL A 1070 -42.45 3.84 25.48
CA VAL A 1070 -41.29 4.74 25.66
C VAL A 1070 -40.32 4.24 26.73
N THR A 1071 -40.66 3.22 27.51
CA THR A 1071 -39.78 2.72 28.57
C THR A 1071 -38.66 1.88 27.99
N PHE A 1072 -37.42 2.09 28.44
CA PHE A 1072 -36.34 1.13 28.18
C PHE A 1072 -36.69 -0.19 28.88
N ALA A 1073 -36.99 -1.24 28.13
CA ALA A 1073 -37.26 -2.55 28.70
C ALA A 1073 -35.95 -3.18 29.19
N ASP A 1074 -35.98 -3.86 30.34
CA ASP A 1074 -34.86 -4.54 31.04
C ASP A 1074 -34.17 -5.69 30.27
N THR A 1075 -34.37 -5.79 28.95
CA THR A 1075 -33.86 -6.88 28.12
C THR A 1075 -32.85 -6.36 27.10
N GLU A 1076 -31.73 -7.08 26.92
CA GLU A 1076 -30.62 -6.81 26.00
C GLU A 1076 -30.99 -6.77 24.49
N GLY A 1077 -32.25 -6.55 24.13
CA GLY A 1077 -32.74 -6.54 22.74
C GLY A 1077 -33.85 -5.52 22.44
N ALA A 1078 -34.00 -4.46 23.24
CA ALA A 1078 -34.92 -3.36 22.96
C ALA A 1078 -34.31 -2.36 21.97
N GLY A 1079 -34.61 -2.51 20.67
CA GLY A 1079 -34.18 -1.58 19.62
C GLY A 1079 -35.27 -1.20 18.61
N GLY A 1080 -36.46 -1.82 18.68
CA GLY A 1080 -37.51 -1.69 17.68
C GLY A 1080 -38.01 -0.27 17.50
N ARG A 1081 -38.45 0.39 18.59
CA ARG A 1081 -38.94 1.78 18.53
C ARG A 1081 -37.86 2.75 18.05
N GLN A 1082 -36.63 2.59 18.53
CA GLN A 1082 -35.50 3.45 18.16
C GLN A 1082 -35.17 3.31 16.67
N TRP A 1083 -35.12 2.07 16.17
CA TRP A 1083 -34.89 1.82 14.75
C TRP A 1083 -36.03 2.36 13.88
N THR A 1084 -37.28 2.16 14.30
CA THR A 1084 -38.44 2.76 13.62
C THR A 1084 -38.36 4.29 13.60
N TYR A 1085 -37.85 4.91 14.66
CA TYR A 1085 -37.65 6.36 14.67
C TYR A 1085 -36.66 6.78 13.58
N GLN A 1086 -35.49 6.15 13.50
CA GLN A 1086 -34.47 6.46 12.49
C GLN A 1086 -34.95 6.20 11.06
N THR A 1087 -35.68 5.12 10.82
CA THR A 1087 -36.27 4.86 9.49
C THR A 1087 -37.36 5.89 9.14
N CYS A 1088 -38.13 6.37 10.12
CA CYS A 1088 -39.13 7.42 9.94
C CYS A 1088 -38.54 8.84 9.80
N THR A 1089 -37.29 9.08 10.20
CA THR A 1089 -36.68 10.43 10.18
C THR A 1089 -35.49 10.60 9.24
N GLU A 1090 -34.77 9.53 8.92
CA GLU A 1090 -33.50 9.62 8.18
C GLU A 1090 -33.45 8.71 6.95
N PHE A 1091 -33.87 7.45 7.08
CA PHE A 1091 -33.44 6.42 6.12
C PHE A 1091 -34.52 5.91 5.19
N GLY A 1092 -35.76 5.80 5.65
CA GLY A 1092 -36.69 4.85 5.07
C GLY A 1092 -36.18 3.42 5.27
N PHE A 1093 -35.96 2.69 4.19
CA PHE A 1093 -35.66 1.26 4.12
C PHE A 1093 -36.86 0.35 4.40
N PHE A 1094 -38.06 0.78 3.99
CA PHE A 1094 -39.24 -0.07 4.10
C PHE A 1094 -39.22 -1.12 2.99
N GLN A 1095 -39.13 -2.40 3.37
CA GLN A 1095 -39.27 -3.51 2.43
C GLN A 1095 -40.75 -3.60 2.04
N THR A 1096 -41.04 -3.26 0.80
CA THR A 1096 -42.41 -3.09 0.30
C THR A 1096 -42.76 -4.15 -0.73
N SER A 1097 -44.06 -4.43 -0.84
CA SER A 1097 -44.63 -5.24 -1.91
C SER A 1097 -45.99 -4.66 -2.32
N SER A 1098 -45.99 -3.94 -3.43
CA SER A 1098 -47.09 -3.11 -3.93
C SER A 1098 -47.73 -3.63 -5.22
N SER A 1099 -47.10 -4.59 -5.90
CA SER A 1099 -47.60 -5.13 -7.17
C SER A 1099 -47.84 -6.64 -7.13
N ARG A 1100 -48.91 -7.09 -7.77
CA ARG A 1100 -49.21 -8.53 -7.94
C ARG A 1100 -48.15 -9.30 -8.74
N SER A 1101 -47.22 -8.62 -9.42
CA SER A 1101 -46.08 -9.24 -10.09
C SER A 1101 -44.87 -9.47 -9.17
N GLU A 1102 -44.84 -8.81 -8.02
CA GLU A 1102 -43.74 -8.91 -7.03
C GLU A 1102 -43.88 -10.19 -6.21
N LEU A 1103 -42.77 -10.66 -5.62
CA LEU A 1103 -42.69 -11.96 -4.95
C LEU A 1103 -43.83 -12.17 -3.93
N PHE A 1104 -44.15 -11.16 -3.12
CA PHE A 1104 -45.15 -11.25 -2.05
C PHE A 1104 -46.50 -10.61 -2.39
N GLY A 1105 -46.75 -10.24 -3.64
CA GLY A 1105 -48.01 -9.62 -4.08
C GLY A 1105 -48.12 -8.14 -3.74
N SER A 1106 -49.35 -7.64 -3.50
CA SER A 1106 -49.62 -6.19 -3.44
C SER A 1106 -50.17 -5.67 -2.11
N LEU A 1107 -50.00 -6.44 -1.03
CA LEU A 1107 -50.74 -6.23 0.21
C LEU A 1107 -50.09 -5.27 1.22
N TYR A 1108 -48.85 -4.81 1.01
CA TYR A 1108 -48.18 -3.89 1.93
C TYR A 1108 -47.26 -2.92 1.16
N ASP A 1109 -47.78 -1.72 0.90
CA ASP A 1109 -47.08 -0.66 0.18
C ASP A 1109 -46.32 0.28 1.13
N VAL A 1110 -45.67 1.31 0.57
CA VAL A 1110 -44.95 2.31 1.36
C VAL A 1110 -45.87 3.12 2.30
N ASN A 1111 -47.14 3.32 1.93
CA ASN A 1111 -48.08 4.09 2.76
C ASN A 1111 -48.37 3.39 4.07
N TYR A 1112 -48.44 2.06 4.07
CA TYR A 1112 -48.57 1.26 5.29
C TYR A 1112 -47.48 1.59 6.32
N PHE A 1113 -46.23 1.80 5.89
CA PHE A 1113 -45.12 2.15 6.78
C PHE A 1113 -45.12 3.63 7.18
N VAL A 1114 -45.46 4.55 6.27
CA VAL A 1114 -45.62 5.98 6.60
C VAL A 1114 -46.72 6.17 7.64
N ASP A 1115 -47.82 5.43 7.53
CA ASP A 1115 -48.88 5.43 8.52
C ASP A 1115 -48.40 4.93 9.89
N GLN A 1116 -47.51 3.93 9.93
CA GLN A 1116 -46.88 3.52 11.19
C GLN A 1116 -46.04 4.65 11.80
N CYS A 1117 -45.26 5.38 11.00
CA CYS A 1117 -44.49 6.53 11.49
C CYS A 1117 -45.38 7.56 12.19
N LYS A 1118 -46.47 7.96 11.53
CA LYS A 1118 -47.48 8.87 12.10
C LYS A 1118 -48.12 8.29 13.35
N ASP A 1119 -48.55 7.03 13.27
CA ASP A 1119 -49.25 6.38 14.36
C ASP A 1119 -48.32 6.13 15.57
N ILE A 1120 -47.00 6.00 15.41
CA ILE A 1120 -46.07 5.76 16.52
C ILE A 1120 -45.55 7.04 17.17
N PHE A 1121 -45.25 8.07 16.36
CA PHE A 1121 -44.54 9.27 16.81
C PHE A 1121 -45.35 10.57 16.76
N GLY A 1122 -46.51 10.56 16.08
CA GLY A 1122 -47.43 11.69 15.95
C GLY A 1122 -47.56 12.23 14.52
N ASP A 1123 -48.55 13.09 14.30
CA ASP A 1123 -48.95 13.57 12.96
C ASP A 1123 -47.84 14.26 12.15
N GLY A 1124 -46.81 14.78 12.82
CA GLY A 1124 -45.66 15.41 12.18
C GLY A 1124 -44.70 14.43 11.48
N PHE A 1125 -44.85 13.11 11.68
CA PHE A 1125 -44.02 12.06 11.06
C PHE A 1125 -44.66 11.54 9.77
N ASP A 1126 -44.90 12.45 8.84
CA ASP A 1126 -45.56 12.16 7.57
C ASP A 1126 -44.59 11.87 6.41
N ALA A 1127 -45.15 11.62 5.22
CA ALA A 1127 -44.36 11.35 4.01
C ALA A 1127 -43.43 12.51 3.63
N ASN A 1128 -43.82 13.76 3.91
CA ASN A 1128 -43.01 14.92 3.58
C ASN A 1128 -41.77 14.97 4.49
N ARG A 1129 -41.95 14.83 5.81
CA ARG A 1129 -40.84 14.76 6.76
C ARG A 1129 -39.89 13.60 6.43
N LEU A 1130 -40.44 12.43 6.12
CA LEU A 1130 -39.64 11.28 5.72
C LEU A 1130 -38.83 11.57 4.44
N SER A 1131 -39.46 12.17 3.43
CA SER A 1131 -38.79 12.54 2.17
C SER A 1131 -37.67 13.56 2.39
N ASP A 1132 -37.91 14.57 3.23
CA ASP A 1132 -36.88 15.55 3.61
C ASP A 1132 -35.71 14.89 4.36
N GLY A 1133 -36.01 13.96 5.26
CA GLY A 1133 -35.03 13.14 5.97
C GLY A 1133 -34.15 12.33 5.02
N ILE A 1134 -34.77 11.58 4.10
CA ILE A 1134 -34.09 10.78 3.08
C ILE A 1134 -33.20 11.66 2.19
N LYS A 1135 -33.75 12.79 1.72
CA LYS A 1135 -33.02 13.75 0.89
C LYS A 1135 -31.82 14.30 1.64
N ARG A 1136 -31.99 14.67 2.92
CA ARG A 1136 -30.91 15.12 3.79
C ARG A 1136 -29.83 14.05 3.94
N THR A 1137 -30.19 12.81 4.29
CA THR A 1137 -29.25 11.70 4.46
C THR A 1137 -28.42 11.45 3.20
N ASN A 1138 -29.09 11.33 2.04
CA ASN A 1138 -28.39 11.10 0.77
C ASN A 1138 -27.51 12.29 0.36
N THR A 1139 -27.94 13.52 0.66
CA THR A 1139 -27.12 14.74 0.41
C THR A 1139 -25.90 14.79 1.33
N LEU A 1140 -26.06 14.42 2.60
CA LEU A 1140 -25.00 14.46 3.59
C LEU A 1140 -23.94 13.38 3.34
N TYR A 1141 -24.35 12.19 2.91
CA TYR A 1141 -23.46 11.03 2.84
C TYR A 1141 -23.15 10.54 1.42
N GLY A 1142 -23.86 11.02 0.40
CA GLY A 1142 -23.59 10.75 -1.03
C GLY A 1142 -24.17 9.46 -1.59
N GLY A 1143 -24.84 8.62 -0.79
CA GLY A 1143 -25.44 7.38 -1.28
C GLY A 1143 -24.43 6.47 -2.00
N ARG A 1144 -24.77 5.99 -3.20
CA ARG A 1144 -23.85 5.21 -4.07
C ARG A 1144 -22.71 6.06 -4.67
N GLU A 1145 -22.87 7.38 -4.69
CA GLU A 1145 -21.88 8.34 -5.19
C GLU A 1145 -20.99 8.91 -4.07
N ILE A 1146 -20.97 8.26 -2.91
CA ILE A 1146 -20.13 8.64 -1.77
C ILE A 1146 -18.66 8.83 -2.20
N ASP A 1147 -18.13 10.03 -2.02
CA ASP A 1147 -16.73 10.34 -2.33
C ASP A 1147 -15.84 10.11 -1.10
N VAL A 1148 -15.29 8.90 -0.99
CA VAL A 1148 -14.49 8.50 0.17
C VAL A 1148 -13.27 7.68 -0.26
N TYR A 1149 -12.25 7.58 0.59
CA TYR A 1149 -11.07 6.75 0.36
C TYR A 1149 -10.78 5.88 1.59
N HIS A 1150 -10.24 4.69 1.36
CA HIS A 1150 -9.92 3.69 2.40
C HIS A 1150 -11.17 3.14 3.10
N VAL A 1151 -12.25 2.95 2.33
CA VAL A 1151 -13.42 2.20 2.77
C VAL A 1151 -13.53 0.96 1.91
N ILE A 1152 -13.63 -0.20 2.54
CA ILE A 1152 -13.90 -1.45 1.85
C ILE A 1152 -15.40 -1.74 1.99
N PHE A 1153 -16.13 -1.72 0.89
CA PHE A 1153 -17.54 -2.08 0.85
C PHE A 1153 -17.67 -3.58 0.60
N VAL A 1154 -18.43 -4.28 1.44
CA VAL A 1154 -18.55 -5.74 1.36
C VAL A 1154 -20.01 -6.10 1.29
N HIS A 1155 -20.41 -6.91 0.31
CA HIS A 1155 -21.79 -7.37 0.20
C HIS A 1155 -21.83 -8.84 -0.22
N GLY A 1156 -22.78 -9.58 0.33
CA GLY A 1156 -23.09 -10.94 -0.11
C GLY A 1156 -24.11 -10.94 -1.23
N SER A 1157 -24.02 -11.88 -2.18
CA SER A 1157 -24.95 -11.89 -3.32
C SER A 1157 -26.37 -12.35 -3.00
N ILE A 1158 -26.57 -13.04 -1.88
CA ILE A 1158 -27.92 -13.43 -1.42
C ILE A 1158 -28.42 -12.54 -0.28
N ASP A 1159 -27.63 -11.53 0.12
CA ASP A 1159 -28.04 -10.52 1.09
C ASP A 1159 -28.89 -9.43 0.40
N PRO A 1160 -30.19 -9.29 0.70
CA PRO A 1160 -31.05 -8.33 0.04
C PRO A 1160 -30.60 -6.86 0.17
N TRP A 1161 -29.84 -6.55 1.22
CA TRP A 1161 -29.33 -5.20 1.46
C TRP A 1161 -28.25 -4.75 0.47
N HIS A 1162 -27.68 -5.66 -0.32
CA HIS A 1162 -26.71 -5.29 -1.36
C HIS A 1162 -27.30 -4.35 -2.41
N ALA A 1163 -28.62 -4.37 -2.60
CA ALA A 1163 -29.32 -3.47 -3.52
C ALA A 1163 -29.22 -1.98 -3.11
N LEU A 1164 -28.85 -1.64 -1.88
CA LEU A 1164 -28.60 -0.24 -1.46
C LEU A 1164 -27.12 0.08 -1.23
N GLY A 1165 -26.24 -0.89 -1.50
CA GLY A 1165 -24.81 -0.81 -1.29
C GLY A 1165 -24.00 -0.56 -2.56
N ILE A 1166 -22.68 -0.62 -2.41
CA ILE A 1166 -21.72 -0.60 -3.52
C ILE A 1166 -21.20 -2.03 -3.71
N THR A 1167 -21.59 -2.67 -4.81
CA THR A 1167 -21.19 -4.04 -5.16
C THR A 1167 -20.05 -4.11 -6.18
N GLU A 1168 -19.74 -3.00 -6.83
CA GLU A 1168 -18.69 -2.90 -7.85
C GLU A 1168 -17.66 -1.84 -7.47
N SER A 1169 -16.39 -2.12 -7.77
CA SER A 1169 -15.29 -1.20 -7.46
C SER A 1169 -15.30 -0.03 -8.45
N LEU A 1170 -16.07 1.01 -8.14
CA LEU A 1170 -16.18 2.21 -8.98
C LEU A 1170 -14.85 3.00 -9.03
N ARG A 1171 -14.01 2.87 -8.01
CA ARG A 1171 -12.74 3.60 -7.88
C ARG A 1171 -11.66 2.73 -7.20
N PRO A 1172 -10.37 2.84 -7.58
CA PRO A 1172 -9.30 1.99 -7.03
C PRO A 1172 -9.08 2.07 -5.51
N ARG A 1173 -9.53 3.15 -4.86
CA ARG A 1173 -9.37 3.40 -3.41
C ARG A 1173 -10.67 3.21 -2.61
N MET A 1174 -11.73 2.71 -3.26
CA MET A 1174 -13.01 2.29 -2.68
C MET A 1174 -13.36 0.88 -3.16
N PRO A 1175 -12.57 -0.14 -2.78
CA PRO A 1175 -12.81 -1.49 -3.27
C PRO A 1175 -14.16 -2.01 -2.77
N ALA A 1176 -14.92 -2.59 -3.69
CA ALA A 1176 -16.12 -3.36 -3.40
C ALA A 1176 -15.81 -4.85 -3.50
N VAL A 1177 -16.17 -5.60 -2.47
CA VAL A 1177 -16.02 -7.06 -2.40
C VAL A 1177 -17.41 -7.68 -2.39
N TYR A 1178 -17.83 -8.15 -3.55
CA TYR A 1178 -19.10 -8.83 -3.74
C TYR A 1178 -18.92 -10.35 -3.69
N ILE A 1179 -19.47 -10.98 -2.64
CA ILE A 1179 -19.19 -12.37 -2.28
C ILE A 1179 -20.38 -13.26 -2.68
N LYS A 1180 -20.22 -14.08 -3.72
CA LYS A 1180 -21.32 -14.90 -4.23
C LYS A 1180 -21.70 -16.01 -3.27
N GLY A 1181 -23.00 -16.23 -3.13
CA GLY A 1181 -23.61 -17.26 -2.30
C GLY A 1181 -23.59 -16.98 -0.80
N THR A 1182 -23.14 -15.80 -0.36
CA THR A 1182 -23.12 -15.43 1.07
C THR A 1182 -24.17 -14.41 1.42
N ALA A 1183 -24.63 -14.48 2.67
CA ALA A 1183 -25.68 -13.63 3.20
C ALA A 1183 -25.11 -12.49 4.05
N HIS A 1184 -25.98 -11.84 4.82
CA HIS A 1184 -25.72 -10.56 5.47
C HIS A 1184 -24.56 -10.61 6.46
N CYS A 1185 -23.56 -9.76 6.25
CA CYS A 1185 -22.37 -9.61 7.11
C CYS A 1185 -21.57 -10.90 7.38
N ALA A 1186 -21.68 -11.92 6.52
CA ALA A 1186 -21.06 -13.24 6.75
C ALA A 1186 -19.53 -13.17 6.99
N ASN A 1187 -18.85 -12.17 6.42
CA ASN A 1187 -17.41 -11.94 6.57
C ASN A 1187 -16.99 -11.51 7.99
N MET A 1188 -17.90 -10.97 8.80
CA MET A 1188 -17.59 -10.49 10.16
C MET A 1188 -17.50 -11.62 11.18
N TYR A 1189 -18.25 -12.70 10.98
CA TYR A 1189 -18.22 -13.90 11.82
C TYR A 1189 -16.89 -14.63 11.70
N PRO A 1190 -16.47 -15.47 12.66
CA PRO A 1190 -15.22 -16.21 12.56
C PRO A 1190 -15.21 -17.20 11.37
N PRO A 1191 -14.02 -17.55 10.82
CA PRO A 1191 -13.91 -18.52 9.75
C PRO A 1191 -14.47 -19.89 10.14
N SER A 1192 -15.21 -20.52 9.22
CA SER A 1192 -15.74 -21.87 9.38
C SER A 1192 -15.15 -22.82 8.34
N PRO A 1193 -14.92 -24.11 8.65
CA PRO A 1193 -14.52 -25.10 7.64
C PRO A 1193 -15.51 -25.19 6.47
N LYS A 1194 -16.80 -24.91 6.74
CA LYS A 1194 -17.90 -24.91 5.77
C LYS A 1194 -18.02 -23.61 4.96
N ASP A 1195 -17.14 -22.63 5.18
CA ASP A 1195 -17.15 -21.38 4.42
C ASP A 1195 -17.03 -21.65 2.92
N LEU A 1196 -17.84 -20.94 2.13
CA LEU A 1196 -17.76 -20.95 0.67
C LEU A 1196 -16.37 -20.49 0.20
N PRO A 1197 -15.86 -21.00 -0.93
CA PRO A 1197 -14.56 -20.59 -1.46
C PRO A 1197 -14.42 -19.06 -1.61
N GLU A 1198 -15.46 -18.38 -2.09
CA GLU A 1198 -15.45 -16.93 -2.26
C GLU A 1198 -15.41 -16.18 -0.92
N LEU A 1199 -16.06 -16.69 0.12
CA LEU A 1199 -15.97 -16.12 1.48
C LEU A 1199 -14.56 -16.26 2.05
N LYS A 1200 -13.90 -17.41 1.81
CA LYS A 1200 -12.49 -17.63 2.21
C LYS A 1200 -11.56 -16.64 1.50
N ILE A 1201 -11.78 -16.41 0.21
CA ILE A 1201 -11.04 -15.41 -0.57
C ILE A 1201 -11.29 -14.00 -0.03
N ALA A 1202 -12.55 -13.61 0.19
CA ALA A 1202 -12.89 -12.30 0.73
C ALA A 1202 -12.26 -12.05 2.10
N ARG A 1203 -12.31 -13.04 3.01
CA ARG A 1203 -11.63 -12.98 4.31
C ARG A 1203 -10.13 -12.81 4.18
N TYR A 1204 -9.50 -13.49 3.22
CA TYR A 1204 -8.07 -13.31 2.91
C TYR A 1204 -7.80 -11.91 2.33
N THR A 1205 -8.68 -11.38 1.48
CA THR A 1205 -8.59 -10.01 0.96
C THR A 1205 -8.69 -8.98 2.08
N PHE A 1206 -9.61 -9.13 3.04
CA PHE A 1206 -9.67 -8.26 4.23
C PHE A 1206 -8.45 -8.46 5.13
N TRP A 1207 -7.95 -9.69 5.24
CA TRP A 1207 -6.75 -9.98 5.99
C TRP A 1207 -5.50 -9.34 5.37
N SER A 1208 -5.44 -9.20 4.05
CA SER A 1208 -4.37 -8.46 3.37
C SER A 1208 -4.60 -6.95 3.48
N ALA A 1209 -5.81 -6.48 3.17
CA ALA A 1209 -6.17 -5.07 3.12
C ALA A 1209 -6.18 -4.40 4.49
N ALA A 1210 -6.64 -5.07 5.56
CA ALA A 1210 -6.50 -4.59 6.94
C ALA A 1210 -5.02 -4.46 7.32
N GLY A 1211 -4.14 -5.28 6.73
CA GLY A 1211 -2.70 -5.09 6.77
C GLY A 1211 -2.23 -3.89 5.97
N ASP A 1212 -2.63 -3.72 4.72
CA ASP A 1212 -2.19 -2.59 3.92
C ASP A 1212 -2.68 -1.24 4.49
N ILE A 1213 -3.85 -1.27 5.16
CA ILE A 1213 -4.48 -0.15 5.85
C ILE A 1213 -3.88 0.10 7.25
N ALA A 1214 -3.60 -0.94 8.05
CA ALA A 1214 -2.99 -0.79 9.39
C ALA A 1214 -1.47 -0.61 9.34
N THR A 1215 -0.83 -1.26 8.38
CA THR A 1215 0.60 -1.20 8.05
C THR A 1215 0.77 -0.45 6.73
N SER A 1216 0.27 0.79 6.65
CA SER A 1216 0.71 1.75 5.62
C SER A 1216 2.22 2.01 5.63
N TYR A 1217 2.98 1.36 6.52
CA TYR A 1217 4.29 0.79 6.22
C TYR A 1217 4.34 -0.64 6.80
N VAL A 1218 4.61 -1.71 6.03
CA VAL A 1218 5.45 -2.89 6.39
C VAL A 1218 5.11 -4.25 5.69
N ILE A 1219 3.91 -4.59 5.17
CA ILE A 1219 3.63 -6.02 4.83
C ILE A 1219 3.45 -6.39 3.33
N ALA A 1220 3.50 -5.47 2.37
CA ALA A 1220 3.40 -5.83 0.94
C ALA A 1220 4.70 -6.36 0.28
N VAL A 1221 5.75 -6.65 1.06
CA VAL A 1221 7.07 -7.14 0.56
C VAL A 1221 7.24 -8.67 0.65
N PHE A 1222 6.32 -9.40 1.29
CA PHE A 1222 6.59 -10.81 1.65
C PHE A 1222 5.76 -11.90 0.98
N MET A 1223 4.73 -11.60 0.16
CA MET A 1223 3.91 -12.66 -0.45
C MET A 1223 3.96 -12.79 -1.97
N PHE A 1224 4.74 -11.99 -2.71
CA PHE A 1224 4.83 -12.10 -4.18
C PHE A 1224 6.13 -12.72 -4.72
N LEU A 1225 6.90 -13.44 -3.88
CA LEU A 1225 8.18 -14.02 -4.29
C LEU A 1225 8.18 -15.52 -4.63
N TYR A 1226 7.05 -16.24 -4.63
CA TYR A 1226 7.00 -17.60 -5.19
C TYR A 1226 5.56 -17.96 -5.62
N ILE A 1227 5.35 -18.08 -6.93
CA ILE A 1227 4.60 -19.12 -7.68
C ILE A 1227 4.13 -18.50 -9.00
N GLU A 1228 4.93 -18.70 -10.06
CA GLU A 1228 4.39 -18.98 -11.39
C GLU A 1228 5.27 -20.09 -12.01
N ALA A 1229 4.80 -21.32 -11.85
CA ALA A 1229 5.00 -22.42 -12.79
C ALA A 1229 3.81 -23.38 -12.59
N PRO A 1230 3.17 -23.87 -13.66
CA PRO A 1230 1.92 -24.60 -13.56
C PRO A 1230 2.20 -26.03 -13.06
N MET A 1231 1.71 -26.37 -11.86
CA MET A 1231 1.60 -27.76 -11.42
C MET A 1231 0.13 -28.12 -11.30
N THR A 1232 -0.44 -28.62 -12.39
CA THR A 1232 -1.64 -29.44 -12.37
C THR A 1232 -1.32 -30.80 -11.74
N SER A 1233 -2.17 -31.20 -10.79
CA SER A 1233 -2.27 -32.51 -10.12
C SER A 1233 -1.06 -32.99 -9.29
N LEU A 1234 -1.17 -32.87 -7.96
CA LEU A 1234 -0.59 -33.87 -7.05
C LEU A 1234 -1.46 -33.96 -5.78
N ASN A 1235 -1.86 -35.18 -5.44
CA ASN A 1235 -2.89 -35.56 -4.47
C ASN A 1235 -2.65 -35.08 -3.01
N ASP A 1236 -3.75 -34.71 -2.36
CA ASP A 1236 -3.92 -34.10 -1.02
C ASP A 1236 -3.50 -34.98 0.18
N HIS A 1237 -2.98 -36.19 -0.06
CA HIS A 1237 -2.79 -37.20 0.99
C HIS A 1237 -1.40 -37.18 1.66
N ILE A 1238 -0.39 -36.56 1.04
CA ILE A 1238 1.00 -36.58 1.52
C ILE A 1238 1.33 -35.39 2.45
N LEU A 1239 0.62 -34.26 2.33
CA LEU A 1239 0.86 -33.08 3.18
C LEU A 1239 0.31 -33.23 4.61
N ARG A 1240 -0.69 -34.10 4.82
CA ARG A 1240 -1.26 -34.36 6.15
C ARG A 1240 -0.37 -35.21 7.07
N SER A 1241 0.60 -35.96 6.55
CA SER A 1241 1.45 -36.83 7.37
C SER A 1241 2.71 -36.14 7.93
N LEU A 1242 3.12 -34.98 7.39
CA LEU A 1242 4.36 -34.30 7.78
C LEU A 1242 4.23 -33.34 8.98
N PHE A 1243 3.02 -33.01 9.44
CA PHE A 1243 2.80 -32.05 10.52
C PHE A 1243 2.39 -32.64 11.88
N VAL A 1244 2.31 -33.97 12.03
CA VAL A 1244 1.79 -34.61 13.27
C VAL A 1244 2.90 -35.10 14.23
N ARG A 1245 4.19 -34.92 13.93
CA ARG A 1245 5.27 -35.28 14.87
C ARG A 1245 6.30 -34.17 15.02
N THR A 1246 6.00 -33.21 15.88
CA THR A 1246 6.97 -32.58 16.79
C THR A 1246 6.17 -31.78 17.82
N LYS A 1247 6.16 -32.31 19.05
CA LYS A 1247 5.59 -31.70 20.24
C LYS A 1247 6.49 -30.58 20.73
#